data_AF-A0A1H8KNI3-F1
#
_entry.id   AF-A0A1H8KNI3-F1
#
_cell.length_a   1.000
_cell.length_b   1.000
_cell.length_c   1.000
_cell.angle_alpha   90.00
_cell.angle_beta   90.00
_cell.angle_gamma   90.00
#
_symmetry.space_group_name_H-M   'P 1'
#
loop_
_entity.id
_entity.type
_entity.pdbx_description
1 polymer ?
#
loop_
_entity_poly.entity_id
_entity_poly.type
_entity_poly.pdbx_seq_one_letter_code
_entity_poly.pdbx_strand_id
1 'polypeptide(L)'
;MGHAQNKEYSQRDYDPIERDGEELISTHCCFCGMQCGMNIRVKKEDKSVVGVEPRYDFPMNGGRLCPKGVAAYRQAEHQERILHPLIRKNGKLEKATWDEAMDLIVSKIQEIQGEHGKDAFGIYSGSSMTNEKCYLMGKFARIGLGTKNIDYNGRYCMSSASVGFNQSLGIDRGGTNPWSDIKFADVLLLAGSNTAECHPLSMPYIWGARDRGAKLIVVDPRQTKTALVADVHLDLRPGTDVALANGLLHVMIKEDLVDQDFIDNHTTGFEELKELVQSYNPKYVSEITGVAVEKIITAARIFGQAKNGFTMFARGVEQHATGTDAVSSYTNLCLVTGKIGRKGSGVATFTGQGNGQGGREHGQKTDQLPGFRKITDPKAREYVAGVWGVDESEIPGPGLSAFEMLQALGTEIKGLLLVCSNPIVSSPSVRDVGEYLKSLDFFVCMDMFLSESAELADVVLPSTVWVEDDGTTTNVEGRVLRLRGIDRTPGESKRDWKVICEIAERLGRGQYFQFNSPEEIFNELRVASKGGIADYSGISYEKLDKMQGVFWPCPSEESEGTPRLFEDLKFNFPDGKARILSFEYKGPNEKTSKEYPVILTTGRVVFHYLSGNQTRRIDSLRAFCPDPYVEIHPKLAEKYQVSNGETVKVTSPRGSIELVAKITKITREDMVFVPYHWGKTLAINHLTNPALEPKSKIPEFKVCAVKLEKVKQTVGEKHG
;
A
#
# COMPACT_ATOMS: atom_id res chain seq x y z
N MET A 1 25.77 -19.59 28.30
CA MET A 1 24.49 -18.86 28.41
C MET A 1 23.62 -19.31 27.25
N GLY A 2 22.72 -20.26 27.49
CA GLY A 2 21.87 -20.82 26.44
C GLY A 2 20.83 -19.79 26.00
N HIS A 3 20.91 -19.33 24.76
CA HIS A 3 19.81 -18.62 24.13
C HIS A 3 18.63 -19.59 24.07
N ALA A 4 17.61 -19.35 24.88
CA ALA A 4 16.34 -20.07 24.85
C ALA A 4 15.69 -19.87 23.47
N GLN A 5 16.06 -20.72 22.52
CA GLN A 5 15.26 -21.01 21.35
C GLN A 5 14.06 -21.86 21.82
N ASN A 6 12.86 -21.48 21.36
CA ASN A 6 11.69 -22.36 21.23
C ASN A 6 10.79 -22.65 22.45
N LYS A 7 10.12 -21.65 23.04
CA LYS A 7 8.77 -21.94 23.62
C LYS A 7 7.62 -21.05 23.17
N GLU A 8 7.81 -19.76 22.94
CA GLU A 8 6.85 -18.96 22.16
C GLU A 8 7.58 -17.70 21.65
N TYR A 9 7.61 -17.49 20.34
CA TYR A 9 8.17 -16.26 19.73
C TYR A 9 7.35 -15.00 20.08
N SER A 10 6.16 -15.20 20.65
CA SER A 10 5.13 -14.23 20.93
C SER A 10 5.13 -13.90 22.42
N GLN A 11 5.40 -12.65 22.72
CA GLN A 11 5.17 -11.99 24.01
C GLN A 11 6.11 -12.45 25.13
N ARG A 12 7.09 -11.59 25.43
CA ARG A 12 7.75 -11.58 26.73
C ARG A 12 7.03 -10.54 27.58
N ASP A 13 7.05 -10.71 28.89
CA ASP A 13 6.66 -9.65 29.81
C ASP A 13 7.41 -8.36 29.42
N TYR A 14 6.63 -7.29 29.28
CA TYR A 14 7.14 -6.00 28.86
C TYR A 14 7.41 -5.16 30.10
N ASP A 15 8.68 -5.07 30.49
CA ASP A 15 9.15 -4.13 31.50
C ASP A 15 9.67 -2.86 30.80
N PRO A 16 8.93 -1.74 30.85
CA PRO A 16 9.39 -0.47 30.29
C PRO A 16 10.69 -0.02 30.97
N ILE A 17 11.63 0.54 30.18
CA ILE A 17 12.78 1.23 30.78
C ILE A 17 12.33 2.63 31.18
N GLU A 18 11.96 2.81 32.43
CA GLU A 18 11.62 4.11 32.98
C GLU A 18 12.86 5.02 33.04
N ARG A 19 12.65 6.30 32.75
CA ARG A 19 13.68 7.35 32.84
C ARG A 19 13.07 8.57 33.48
N ASP A 20 13.79 9.17 34.43
CA ASP A 20 13.33 10.38 35.11
C ASP A 20 13.05 11.50 34.11
N GLY A 21 11.91 12.18 34.28
CA GLY A 21 11.47 13.25 33.39
C GLY A 21 10.91 12.81 32.03
N GLU A 22 10.87 11.51 31.73
CA GLU A 22 10.23 10.96 30.52
C GLU A 22 8.90 10.24 30.86
N GLU A 23 8.00 10.20 29.89
CA GLU A 23 6.84 9.31 29.84
C GLU A 23 6.85 8.47 28.55
N LEU A 24 6.16 7.34 28.59
CA LEU A 24 6.02 6.42 27.47
C LEU A 24 4.60 6.44 26.94
N ILE A 25 4.45 6.65 25.63
CA ILE A 25 3.16 6.62 24.95
C ILE A 25 3.11 5.44 23.99
N SER A 26 2.24 4.46 24.28
CA SER A 26 2.05 3.27 23.48
C SER A 26 1.32 3.55 22.18
N THR A 27 1.98 3.23 21.07
CA THR A 27 1.49 3.51 19.72
C THR A 27 2.03 2.50 18.70
N HIS A 28 1.81 2.76 17.42
CA HIS A 28 2.26 1.91 16.32
C HIS A 28 3.12 2.68 15.31
N CYS A 29 4.01 1.95 14.64
CA CYS A 29 4.86 2.49 13.58
C CYS A 29 4.03 3.03 12.41
N CYS A 30 4.28 4.26 11.96
CA CYS A 30 3.55 4.89 10.84
C CYS A 30 3.93 4.39 9.43
N PHE A 31 4.93 3.51 9.30
CA PHE A 31 5.48 3.14 7.99
C PHE A 31 4.73 1.98 7.30
N CYS A 32 5.24 0.76 7.30
CA CYS A 32 4.62 -0.33 6.53
C CYS A 32 3.31 -0.81 7.18
N GLY A 33 2.48 -1.53 6.40
CA GLY A 33 1.23 -2.13 6.88
C GLY A 33 1.39 -3.17 8.00
N MET A 34 2.61 -3.49 8.45
CA MET A 34 2.82 -4.29 9.66
C MET A 34 2.37 -3.57 10.93
N GLN A 35 2.42 -2.22 10.97
CA GLN A 35 2.04 -1.43 12.15
C GLN A 35 2.66 -1.94 13.47
N CYS A 36 4.00 -2.07 13.49
CA CYS A 36 4.73 -2.62 14.63
C CYS A 36 4.46 -1.81 15.91
N GLY A 37 4.23 -2.48 17.03
CA GLY A 37 4.00 -1.84 18.32
C GLY A 37 5.28 -1.19 18.86
N MET A 38 5.14 0.01 19.40
CA MET A 38 6.24 0.80 19.97
C MET A 38 5.74 1.73 21.08
N ASN A 39 6.65 2.21 21.91
CA ASN A 39 6.41 3.33 22.81
C ASN A 39 7.26 4.51 22.37
N ILE A 40 6.65 5.69 22.30
CA ILE A 40 7.36 6.94 22.08
C ILE A 40 7.79 7.48 23.43
N ARG A 41 9.06 7.90 23.52
CA ARG A 41 9.62 8.56 24.70
C ARG A 41 9.42 10.05 24.58
N VAL A 42 8.77 10.62 25.58
CA VAL A 42 8.34 12.01 25.58
C VAL A 42 8.80 12.67 26.88
N LYS A 43 9.38 13.86 26.81
CA LYS A 43 9.70 14.62 28.03
C LYS A 43 8.43 15.13 28.68
N LYS A 44 8.32 15.00 30.00
CA LYS A 44 7.17 15.49 30.77
C LYS A 44 7.05 17.03 30.76
N GLU A 45 8.17 17.73 30.69
CA GLU A 45 8.25 19.19 30.76
C GLU A 45 7.64 19.89 29.55
N ASP A 46 8.10 19.55 28.33
CA ASP A 46 7.76 20.26 27.10
C ASP A 46 7.06 19.38 26.06
N LYS A 47 6.77 18.12 26.42
CA LYS A 47 6.21 17.09 25.53
C LYS A 47 7.05 16.82 24.28
N SER A 48 8.35 17.14 24.28
CA SER A 48 9.27 16.85 23.17
C SER A 48 9.52 15.35 23.01
N VAL A 49 9.61 14.88 21.77
CA VAL A 49 9.86 13.48 21.43
C VAL A 49 11.36 13.21 21.39
N VAL A 50 11.85 12.34 22.27
CA VAL A 50 13.29 12.07 22.44
C VAL A 50 13.72 10.68 22.00
N GLY A 51 12.78 9.77 21.80
CA GLY A 51 13.12 8.41 21.40
C GLY A 51 11.93 7.50 21.14
N VAL A 52 12.27 6.24 20.87
CA VAL A 52 11.32 5.15 20.69
C VAL A 52 11.90 3.90 21.34
N GLU A 53 11.02 3.05 21.85
CA GLU A 53 11.37 1.69 22.21
C GLU A 53 10.35 0.68 21.65
N PRO A 54 10.78 -0.54 21.31
CA PRO A 54 9.87 -1.55 20.80
C PRO A 54 8.97 -2.09 21.91
N ARG A 55 7.74 -2.43 21.55
CA ARG A 55 6.81 -3.14 22.44
C ARG A 55 7.02 -4.65 22.35
N TYR A 56 7.25 -5.29 23.48
CA TYR A 56 7.46 -6.76 23.58
C TYR A 56 6.14 -7.52 23.69
N ASP A 57 5.11 -6.85 24.17
CA ASP A 57 3.75 -7.35 24.36
C ASP A 57 2.91 -7.34 23.07
N PHE A 58 3.28 -6.56 22.05
CA PHE A 58 2.57 -6.58 20.78
C PHE A 58 3.00 -7.77 19.90
N PRO A 59 2.08 -8.68 19.53
CA PRO A 59 2.44 -9.97 18.93
C PRO A 59 3.09 -9.86 17.55
N MET A 60 2.82 -8.79 16.80
CA MET A 60 3.29 -8.61 15.42
C MET A 60 4.81 -8.43 15.29
N ASN A 61 5.44 -7.78 16.27
CA ASN A 61 6.88 -7.52 16.23
C ASN A 61 7.62 -8.10 17.44
N GLY A 62 6.95 -8.35 18.56
CA GLY A 62 7.52 -9.02 19.74
C GLY A 62 8.86 -8.42 20.14
N GLY A 63 8.92 -7.10 20.30
CA GLY A 63 10.13 -6.39 20.73
C GLY A 63 11.09 -5.98 19.61
N ARG A 64 10.73 -6.15 18.34
CA ARG A 64 11.60 -5.82 17.19
C ARG A 64 11.14 -4.55 16.47
N LEU A 65 12.08 -3.78 15.92
CA LEU A 65 11.80 -2.71 14.97
C LEU A 65 12.81 -2.78 13.81
N CYS A 66 12.37 -2.38 12.62
CA CYS A 66 13.27 -2.20 11.48
C CYS A 66 13.98 -0.84 11.57
N PRO A 67 15.01 -0.55 10.73
CA PRO A 67 15.72 0.73 10.76
C PRO A 67 14.80 1.94 10.69
N LYS A 68 13.75 1.89 9.85
CA LYS A 68 12.74 2.94 9.77
C LYS A 68 11.99 3.10 11.09
N GLY A 69 11.55 2.01 11.71
CA GLY A 69 10.82 2.03 12.97
C GLY A 69 11.63 2.63 14.13
N VAL A 70 12.93 2.28 14.21
CA VAL A 70 13.84 2.85 15.22
C VAL A 70 14.07 4.35 14.99
N ALA A 71 14.10 4.79 13.74
CA ALA A 71 14.34 6.18 13.40
C ALA A 71 13.06 7.03 13.29
N ALA A 72 11.88 6.41 13.36
CA ALA A 72 10.59 7.05 13.03
C ALA A 72 10.41 8.36 13.80
N TYR A 73 10.62 8.32 15.13
CA TYR A 73 10.41 9.42 16.08
C TYR A 73 11.11 10.73 15.68
N ARG A 74 12.21 10.64 14.92
CA ARG A 74 13.02 11.80 14.50
C ARG A 74 12.28 12.78 13.59
N GLN A 75 11.16 12.37 13.01
CA GLN A 75 10.31 13.26 12.21
C GLN A 75 9.59 14.30 13.07
N ALA A 76 9.28 13.98 14.33
CA ALA A 76 8.44 14.82 15.18
C ALA A 76 9.08 16.17 15.48
N GLU A 77 10.41 16.16 15.70
CA GLU A 77 11.24 17.34 16.02
C GLU A 77 12.11 17.80 14.84
N HIS A 78 11.76 17.39 13.61
CA HIS A 78 12.55 17.74 12.44
C HIS A 78 12.38 19.22 12.07
N GLN A 79 13.48 19.91 11.78
CA GLN A 79 13.49 21.36 11.56
C GLN A 79 12.75 21.80 10.28
N GLU A 80 12.65 20.93 9.28
CA GLU A 80 11.91 21.21 8.02
C GLU A 80 10.40 21.02 8.12
N ARG A 81 9.84 20.77 9.32
CA ARG A 81 8.39 20.67 9.47
C ARG A 81 7.70 21.96 9.06
N ILE A 82 6.55 21.82 8.41
CA ILE A 82 5.68 22.96 8.15
C ILE A 82 4.94 23.26 9.46
N LEU A 83 5.16 24.44 10.03
CA LEU A 83 4.61 24.84 11.33
C LEU A 83 3.59 25.97 11.24
N HIS A 84 3.38 26.54 10.06
CA HIS A 84 2.43 27.63 9.82
C HIS A 84 1.80 27.47 8.43
N PRO A 85 0.57 27.95 8.20
CA PRO A 85 0.02 28.08 6.85
C PRO A 85 0.96 28.85 5.93
N LEU A 86 1.07 28.41 4.69
CA LEU A 86 1.80 29.10 3.64
C LEU A 86 0.85 29.43 2.49
N ILE A 87 0.91 30.65 1.96
CA ILE A 87 0.17 31.07 0.77
C ILE A 87 1.16 31.52 -0.30
N ARG A 88 0.89 31.15 -1.55
CA ARG A 88 1.70 31.57 -2.69
C ARG A 88 1.39 33.02 -3.05
N LYS A 89 2.40 33.88 -2.87
CA LYS A 89 2.38 35.30 -3.25
C LYS A 89 3.57 35.56 -4.17
N ASN A 90 3.33 36.20 -5.32
CA ASN A 90 4.38 36.50 -6.31
C ASN A 90 5.25 35.27 -6.69
N GLY A 91 4.62 34.11 -6.81
CA GLY A 91 5.28 32.85 -7.16
C GLY A 91 6.02 32.13 -6.02
N LYS A 92 6.05 32.68 -4.80
CA LYS A 92 6.72 32.08 -3.63
C LYS A 92 5.74 31.76 -2.52
N LEU A 93 5.95 30.65 -1.81
CA LEU A 93 5.20 30.31 -0.60
C LEU A 93 5.70 31.18 0.56
N GLU A 94 4.82 31.98 1.14
CA GLU A 94 5.10 32.89 2.25
C GLU A 94 4.20 32.54 3.45
N LYS A 95 4.68 32.80 4.67
CA LYS A 95 3.91 32.55 5.90
C LYS A 95 2.61 33.36 5.89
N ALA A 96 1.51 32.71 6.25
CA ALA A 96 0.18 33.28 6.36
C ALA A 96 -0.47 32.90 7.70
N THR A 97 -1.58 33.56 8.04
CA THR A 97 -2.42 33.15 9.18
C THR A 97 -3.41 32.05 8.76
N TRP A 98 -3.96 31.34 9.73
CA TRP A 98 -5.02 30.36 9.45
C TRP A 98 -6.26 31.00 8.85
N ASP A 99 -6.68 32.17 9.35
CA ASP A 99 -7.86 32.84 8.82
C ASP A 99 -7.66 33.28 7.37
N GLU A 100 -6.51 33.87 7.03
CA GLU A 100 -6.18 34.24 5.65
C GLU A 100 -6.19 33.02 4.72
N ALA A 101 -5.58 31.92 5.15
CA ALA A 101 -5.54 30.68 4.37
C ALA A 101 -6.93 30.06 4.21
N MET A 102 -7.72 30.00 5.28
CA MET A 102 -9.06 29.42 5.28
C MET A 102 -10.04 30.23 4.44
N ASP A 103 -10.01 31.56 4.56
CA ASP A 103 -10.89 32.44 3.78
C ASP A 103 -10.57 32.34 2.29
N LEU A 104 -9.29 32.29 1.92
CA LEU A 104 -8.87 32.06 0.54
C LEU A 104 -9.35 30.69 0.03
N ILE A 105 -9.17 29.63 0.81
CA ILE A 105 -9.61 28.27 0.45
C ILE A 105 -11.12 28.22 0.21
N VAL A 106 -11.91 28.73 1.15
CA VAL A 106 -13.38 28.69 1.09
C VAL A 106 -13.88 29.52 -0.08
N SER A 107 -13.34 30.73 -0.27
CA SER A 107 -13.67 31.60 -1.39
C SER A 107 -13.40 30.91 -2.73
N LYS A 108 -12.22 30.29 -2.90
CA LYS A 108 -11.85 29.61 -4.14
C LYS A 108 -12.64 28.33 -4.40
N ILE A 109 -13.00 27.57 -3.36
CA ILE A 109 -13.92 26.44 -3.50
C ILE A 109 -15.27 26.92 -4.02
N GLN A 110 -15.82 27.98 -3.44
CA GLN A 110 -17.13 28.53 -3.84
C GLN A 110 -17.11 29.11 -5.25
N GLU A 111 -16.05 29.84 -5.62
CA GLU A 111 -15.83 30.38 -6.97
C GLU A 111 -15.81 29.27 -8.01
N ILE A 112 -14.90 28.29 -7.85
CA ILE A 112 -14.74 27.17 -8.79
C ILE A 112 -16.03 26.37 -8.92
N GLN A 113 -16.70 26.05 -7.80
CA GLN A 113 -17.93 25.28 -7.84
C GLN A 113 -19.11 26.08 -8.42
N GLY A 114 -19.14 27.40 -8.24
CA GLY A 114 -20.14 28.29 -8.82
C GLY A 114 -20.03 28.39 -10.34
N GLU A 115 -18.81 28.41 -10.87
CA GLU A 115 -18.55 28.55 -12.31
C GLU A 115 -18.57 27.20 -13.06
N HIS A 116 -18.04 26.14 -12.44
CA HIS A 116 -17.79 24.86 -13.11
C HIS A 116 -18.55 23.67 -12.52
N GLY A 117 -19.34 23.89 -11.46
CA GLY A 117 -20.10 22.85 -10.77
C GLY A 117 -19.30 22.12 -9.68
N LYS A 118 -20.01 21.35 -8.85
CA LYS A 118 -19.45 20.73 -7.64
C LYS A 118 -18.26 19.79 -7.90
N ASP A 119 -18.30 19.07 -9.01
CA ASP A 119 -17.28 18.10 -9.40
C ASP A 119 -15.96 18.75 -9.85
N ALA A 120 -15.94 20.05 -10.13
CA ALA A 120 -14.74 20.77 -10.55
C ALA A 120 -13.71 20.96 -9.42
N PHE A 121 -14.10 20.70 -8.17
CA PHE A 121 -13.20 20.64 -7.02
C PHE A 121 -13.09 19.21 -6.51
N GLY A 122 -11.87 18.67 -6.47
CA GLY A 122 -11.63 17.28 -6.08
C GLY A 122 -10.76 17.13 -4.83
N ILE A 123 -10.71 15.89 -4.31
CA ILE A 123 -9.83 15.51 -3.19
C ILE A 123 -8.94 14.33 -3.59
N TYR A 124 -7.64 14.49 -3.44
CA TYR A 124 -6.68 13.39 -3.57
C TYR A 124 -5.99 13.18 -2.23
N SER A 125 -6.03 11.97 -1.69
CA SER A 125 -5.55 11.74 -0.32
C SER A 125 -4.59 10.56 -0.18
N GLY A 126 -3.97 10.43 1.00
CA GLY A 126 -3.08 9.31 1.35
C GLY A 126 -3.75 8.28 2.25
N SER A 127 -3.31 7.02 2.17
CA SER A 127 -3.79 5.95 3.08
C SER A 127 -2.90 5.70 4.30
N SER A 128 -1.94 6.58 4.60
CA SER A 128 -1.11 6.47 5.83
C SER A 128 -1.66 7.34 6.97
N MET A 129 -2.94 7.70 6.88
CA MET A 129 -3.70 8.41 7.90
C MET A 129 -4.48 7.44 8.79
N THR A 130 -5.11 7.90 9.86
CA THR A 130 -5.99 7.06 10.69
C THR A 130 -7.30 6.72 9.97
N ASN A 131 -8.03 5.70 10.43
CA ASN A 131 -9.32 5.28 9.87
C ASN A 131 -10.34 6.41 9.94
N GLU A 132 -10.31 7.20 11.02
CA GLU A 132 -11.16 8.38 11.23
C GLU A 132 -10.93 9.40 10.12
N LYS A 133 -9.66 9.70 9.80
CA LYS A 133 -9.31 10.61 8.71
C LYS A 133 -9.72 10.04 7.34
N CYS A 134 -9.46 8.76 7.08
CA CYS A 134 -9.88 8.11 5.84
C CYS A 134 -11.40 8.15 5.63
N TYR A 135 -12.17 7.87 6.69
CA TYR A 135 -13.62 7.98 6.72
C TYR A 135 -14.09 9.43 6.48
N LEU A 136 -13.49 10.37 7.21
CA LEU A 136 -13.82 11.78 7.13
C LEU A 136 -13.56 12.37 5.74
N MET A 137 -12.49 11.94 5.04
CA MET A 137 -12.24 12.37 3.65
C MET A 137 -13.38 11.96 2.73
N GLY A 138 -13.83 10.70 2.85
CA GLY A 138 -14.96 10.16 2.10
C GLY A 138 -16.27 10.91 2.36
N LYS A 139 -16.54 11.22 3.64
CA LYS A 139 -17.71 12.02 4.05
C LYS A 139 -17.59 13.47 3.59
N PHE A 140 -16.43 14.09 3.75
CA PHE A 140 -16.20 15.50 3.40
C PHE A 140 -16.29 15.76 1.90
N ALA A 141 -15.74 14.89 1.05
CA ALA A 141 -15.93 15.02 -0.40
C ALA A 141 -17.42 15.06 -0.78
N ARG A 142 -18.19 14.12 -0.24
CA ARG A 142 -19.59 13.92 -0.64
C ARG A 142 -20.56 14.89 0.01
N ILE A 143 -20.36 15.22 1.28
CA ILE A 143 -21.31 16.04 2.07
C ILE A 143 -20.80 17.45 2.28
N GLY A 144 -19.48 17.64 2.46
CA GLY A 144 -18.87 18.96 2.62
C GLY A 144 -18.74 19.69 1.29
N LEU A 145 -18.12 19.05 0.29
CA LEU A 145 -17.94 19.62 -1.04
C LEU A 145 -19.09 19.31 -1.99
N GLY A 146 -19.79 18.18 -1.84
CA GLY A 146 -20.79 17.72 -2.82
C GLY A 146 -20.18 17.16 -4.10
N THR A 147 -18.89 16.78 -4.10
CA THR A 147 -18.15 16.31 -5.27
C THR A 147 -18.10 14.78 -5.32
N LYS A 148 -18.20 14.21 -6.53
CA LYS A 148 -17.89 12.79 -6.76
C LYS A 148 -16.38 12.51 -6.83
N ASN A 149 -15.58 13.55 -7.05
CA ASN A 149 -14.15 13.42 -7.36
C ASN A 149 -13.32 13.32 -6.09
N ILE A 150 -13.24 12.10 -5.55
CA ILE A 150 -12.32 11.71 -4.48
C ILE A 150 -11.65 10.38 -4.79
N ASP A 151 -10.32 10.32 -4.67
CA ASP A 151 -9.58 9.07 -4.61
C ASP A 151 -8.27 9.25 -3.81
N TYR A 152 -7.43 8.22 -3.78
CA TYR A 152 -6.27 8.18 -2.92
C TYR A 152 -5.14 7.28 -3.46
N ASN A 153 -3.95 7.45 -2.88
CA ASN A 153 -2.75 6.74 -3.33
C ASN A 153 -2.76 5.21 -3.13
N GLY A 154 -3.72 4.67 -2.37
CA GLY A 154 -3.90 3.22 -2.26
C GLY A 154 -4.30 2.56 -3.58
N ARG A 155 -4.85 3.34 -4.53
CA ARG A 155 -5.12 2.92 -5.91
C ARG A 155 -3.89 2.34 -6.60
N TYR A 156 -2.72 2.92 -6.37
CA TYR A 156 -1.45 2.49 -6.96
C TYR A 156 -0.82 1.31 -6.23
N CYS A 157 -1.35 0.95 -5.07
CA CYS A 157 -0.80 -0.09 -4.24
C CYS A 157 -1.63 -1.35 -4.42
N MET A 158 -2.78 -1.48 -3.75
CA MET A 158 -3.42 -2.77 -3.48
C MET A 158 -4.67 -3.07 -4.33
N SER A 159 -5.00 -2.20 -5.29
CA SER A 159 -6.30 -2.27 -5.98
C SER A 159 -6.47 -3.56 -6.79
N SER A 160 -5.42 -4.09 -7.42
CA SER A 160 -5.47 -5.41 -8.07
C SER A 160 -5.67 -6.55 -7.08
N ALA A 161 -5.01 -6.55 -5.90
CA ALA A 161 -5.32 -7.53 -4.86
C ALA A 161 -6.77 -7.42 -4.38
N SER A 162 -7.25 -6.19 -4.18
CA SER A 162 -8.62 -5.93 -3.77
C SER A 162 -9.62 -6.54 -4.76
N VAL A 163 -9.44 -6.29 -6.05
CA VAL A 163 -10.32 -6.82 -7.08
C VAL A 163 -10.18 -8.34 -7.19
N GLY A 164 -8.97 -8.89 -7.20
CA GLY A 164 -8.76 -10.34 -7.31
C GLY A 164 -9.32 -11.12 -6.12
N PHE A 165 -9.15 -10.64 -4.89
CA PHE A 165 -9.76 -11.24 -3.69
C PHE A 165 -11.28 -11.10 -3.68
N ASN A 166 -11.84 -9.96 -4.06
CA ASN A 166 -13.29 -9.83 -4.18
C ASN A 166 -13.87 -10.80 -5.23
N GLN A 167 -13.17 -11.05 -6.33
CA GLN A 167 -13.63 -11.97 -7.37
C GLN A 167 -13.52 -13.44 -6.96
N SER A 168 -12.46 -13.81 -6.23
CA SER A 168 -12.21 -15.20 -5.82
C SER A 168 -12.88 -15.58 -4.50
N LEU A 169 -12.96 -14.65 -3.53
CA LEU A 169 -13.34 -14.92 -2.14
C LEU A 169 -14.52 -14.06 -1.65
N GLY A 170 -14.88 -12.99 -2.37
CA GLY A 170 -15.97 -12.08 -2.02
C GLY A 170 -15.62 -11.02 -0.97
N ILE A 171 -14.35 -10.93 -0.56
CA ILE A 171 -13.89 -10.02 0.50
C ILE A 171 -12.43 -9.60 0.25
N ASP A 172 -12.15 -8.31 0.42
CA ASP A 172 -10.79 -7.76 0.38
C ASP A 172 -10.23 -7.52 1.80
N ARG A 173 -9.53 -8.51 2.33
CA ARG A 173 -8.72 -8.36 3.55
C ARG A 173 -7.27 -8.68 3.24
N GLY A 174 -6.34 -7.87 3.75
CA GLY A 174 -4.91 -8.01 3.50
C GLY A 174 -4.38 -9.42 3.72
N GLY A 175 -4.85 -10.13 4.75
CA GLY A 175 -4.64 -11.58 4.89
C GLY A 175 -5.89 -12.29 5.38
N THR A 176 -6.09 -13.54 4.95
CA THR A 176 -7.17 -14.39 5.47
C THR A 176 -6.91 -14.84 6.90
N ASN A 177 -5.66 -14.78 7.37
CA ASN A 177 -5.24 -15.26 8.68
C ASN A 177 -4.42 -14.20 9.43
N PRO A 178 -4.30 -14.32 10.76
CA PRO A 178 -3.31 -13.59 11.53
C PRO A 178 -1.89 -13.92 11.05
N TRP A 179 -0.96 -12.98 11.11
CA TRP A 179 0.43 -13.23 10.71
C TRP A 179 1.10 -14.31 11.57
N SER A 180 0.62 -14.48 12.81
CA SER A 180 1.06 -15.55 13.71
C SER A 180 0.77 -16.96 13.19
N ASP A 181 -0.14 -17.11 12.22
CA ASP A 181 -0.45 -18.40 11.59
C ASP A 181 0.58 -18.81 10.55
N ILE A 182 1.28 -17.87 9.91
CA ILE A 182 2.27 -18.13 8.84
C ILE A 182 3.30 -19.16 9.29
N LYS A 183 3.66 -19.12 10.58
CA LYS A 183 4.61 -20.02 11.17
C LYS A 183 4.13 -21.49 11.02
N PHE A 184 2.85 -21.79 11.11
CA PHE A 184 2.34 -23.17 11.05
C PHE A 184 2.15 -23.71 9.62
N ALA A 185 2.62 -23.00 8.59
CA ALA A 185 2.58 -23.49 7.22
C ALA A 185 3.65 -24.57 6.97
N ASP A 186 3.35 -25.50 6.06
CA ASP A 186 4.33 -26.47 5.54
C ASP A 186 4.98 -25.96 4.24
N VAL A 187 4.32 -25.02 3.56
CA VAL A 187 4.85 -24.31 2.38
C VAL A 187 4.44 -22.84 2.39
N LEU A 188 5.36 -21.96 1.99
CA LEU A 188 5.11 -20.54 1.77
C LEU A 188 5.49 -20.21 0.32
N LEU A 189 4.54 -19.72 -0.46
CA LEU A 189 4.79 -19.13 -1.78
C LEU A 189 4.69 -17.61 -1.68
N LEU A 190 5.81 -16.92 -1.92
CA LEU A 190 5.89 -15.46 -1.89
C LEU A 190 6.09 -14.93 -3.31
N ALA A 191 5.08 -14.30 -3.89
CA ALA A 191 5.11 -13.80 -5.27
C ALA A 191 5.18 -12.27 -5.36
N GLY A 192 6.11 -11.77 -6.16
CA GLY A 192 6.30 -10.33 -6.39
C GLY A 192 6.59 -9.54 -5.13
N SER A 193 7.27 -10.15 -4.14
CA SER A 193 7.52 -9.56 -2.83
C SER A 193 8.99 -9.65 -2.40
N ASN A 194 9.60 -8.49 -2.15
CA ASN A 194 10.86 -8.38 -1.41
C ASN A 194 10.58 -8.21 0.09
N THR A 195 10.06 -9.26 0.72
CA THR A 195 9.57 -9.24 2.10
C THR A 195 10.64 -8.78 3.09
N ALA A 196 11.89 -9.21 2.92
CA ALA A 196 12.99 -8.87 3.82
C ALA A 196 13.30 -7.36 3.90
N GLU A 197 13.01 -6.59 2.84
CA GLU A 197 13.25 -5.14 2.81
C GLU A 197 11.97 -4.33 2.99
N CYS A 198 10.83 -4.82 2.48
CA CYS A 198 9.57 -4.09 2.49
C CYS A 198 8.77 -4.33 3.78
N HIS A 199 8.79 -5.56 4.30
CA HIS A 199 8.08 -5.99 5.51
C HIS A 199 8.99 -6.83 6.40
N PRO A 200 10.12 -6.29 6.91
CA PRO A 200 11.16 -7.10 7.56
C PRO A 200 10.63 -7.90 8.77
N LEU A 201 9.59 -7.41 9.43
CA LEU A 201 8.95 -8.06 10.57
C LEU A 201 8.05 -9.25 10.19
N SER A 202 7.84 -9.51 8.90
CA SER A 202 7.26 -10.78 8.42
C SER A 202 8.28 -11.91 8.42
N MET A 203 9.59 -11.59 8.31
CA MET A 203 10.64 -12.60 8.21
C MET A 203 10.72 -13.52 9.44
N PRO A 204 10.56 -13.07 10.70
CA PRO A 204 10.50 -13.98 11.85
C PRO A 204 9.42 -15.07 11.75
N TYR A 205 8.26 -14.79 11.15
CA TYR A 205 7.21 -15.80 10.96
C TYR A 205 7.58 -16.80 9.86
N ILE A 206 8.17 -16.30 8.77
CA ILE A 206 8.71 -17.13 7.68
C ILE A 206 9.81 -18.05 8.23
N TRP A 207 10.78 -17.51 8.97
CA TRP A 207 11.83 -18.29 9.62
C TRP A 207 11.27 -19.29 10.60
N GLY A 208 10.31 -18.88 11.42
CA GLY A 208 9.62 -19.79 12.30
C GLY A 208 9.03 -20.97 11.55
N ALA A 209 8.39 -20.76 10.38
CA ALA A 209 7.88 -21.84 9.54
C ALA A 209 9.00 -22.77 9.07
N ARG A 210 10.09 -22.19 8.56
CA ARG A 210 11.25 -22.95 8.08
C ARG A 210 11.94 -23.76 9.17
N ASP A 211 12.03 -23.24 10.39
CA ASP A 211 12.56 -23.95 11.56
C ASP A 211 11.70 -25.18 11.91
N ARG A 212 10.43 -25.20 11.50
CA ARG A 212 9.53 -26.37 11.56
C ARG A 212 9.59 -27.27 10.33
N GLY A 213 10.46 -26.98 9.36
CA GLY A 213 10.62 -27.74 8.12
C GLY A 213 9.85 -27.21 6.92
N ALA A 214 9.18 -26.05 7.03
CA ALA A 214 8.43 -25.48 5.92
C ALA A 214 9.33 -25.14 4.71
N LYS A 215 8.78 -25.34 3.51
CA LYS A 215 9.44 -24.97 2.25
C LYS A 215 9.10 -23.54 1.85
N LEU A 216 10.09 -22.82 1.33
CA LEU A 216 9.93 -21.45 0.84
C LEU A 216 10.09 -21.41 -0.69
N ILE A 217 9.03 -21.03 -1.38
CA ILE A 217 9.01 -20.74 -2.82
C ILE A 217 8.93 -19.23 -2.99
N VAL A 218 9.83 -18.65 -3.78
CA VAL A 218 9.83 -17.21 -4.08
C VAL A 218 9.72 -16.99 -5.57
N VAL A 219 8.71 -16.22 -5.99
CA VAL A 219 8.52 -15.78 -7.36
C VAL A 219 8.92 -14.31 -7.44
N ASP A 220 10.08 -14.02 -8.02
CA ASP A 220 10.57 -12.65 -8.17
C ASP A 220 11.62 -12.64 -9.30
N PRO A 221 11.56 -11.72 -10.28
CA PRO A 221 12.62 -11.58 -11.28
C PRO A 221 14.00 -11.32 -10.66
N ARG A 222 14.04 -10.73 -9.45
CA ARG A 222 15.28 -10.44 -8.74
C ARG A 222 15.55 -11.50 -7.68
N GLN A 223 16.81 -11.89 -7.54
CA GLN A 223 17.27 -12.65 -6.38
C GLN A 223 17.39 -11.74 -5.15
N THR A 224 16.23 -11.32 -4.64
CA THR A 224 16.14 -10.52 -3.40
C THR A 224 16.70 -11.27 -2.20
N LYS A 225 16.87 -10.60 -1.06
CA LYS A 225 17.29 -11.26 0.19
C LYS A 225 16.32 -12.37 0.62
N THR A 226 15.04 -12.26 0.25
CA THR A 226 14.04 -13.31 0.47
C THR A 226 14.23 -14.47 -0.50
N ALA A 227 14.46 -14.21 -1.79
CA ALA A 227 14.71 -15.25 -2.79
C ALA A 227 16.02 -16.01 -2.56
N LEU A 228 17.06 -15.34 -2.06
CA LEU A 228 18.39 -15.92 -1.80
C LEU A 228 18.33 -17.12 -0.84
N VAL A 229 17.35 -17.14 0.06
CA VAL A 229 17.20 -18.20 1.08
C VAL A 229 16.07 -19.18 0.76
N ALA A 230 15.43 -19.05 -0.40
CA ALA A 230 14.31 -19.89 -0.83
C ALA A 230 14.77 -21.32 -1.20
N ASP A 231 13.91 -22.30 -0.98
CA ASP A 231 14.09 -23.66 -1.51
C ASP A 231 13.94 -23.66 -3.03
N VAL A 232 13.01 -22.86 -3.57
CA VAL A 232 12.85 -22.62 -5.01
C VAL A 232 12.69 -21.14 -5.29
N HIS A 233 13.60 -20.58 -6.09
CA HIS A 233 13.47 -19.23 -6.65
C HIS A 233 13.03 -19.32 -8.11
N LEU A 234 11.79 -18.91 -8.38
CA LEU A 234 11.19 -18.80 -9.71
C LEU A 234 11.46 -17.39 -10.25
N ASP A 235 12.58 -17.26 -10.95
CA ASP A 235 13.13 -16.01 -11.48
C ASP A 235 12.46 -15.58 -12.79
N LEU A 236 11.15 -15.44 -12.80
CA LEU A 236 10.37 -15.14 -14.01
C LEU A 236 10.72 -13.80 -14.67
N ARG A 237 10.44 -13.70 -15.97
CA ARG A 237 10.41 -12.43 -16.70
C ARG A 237 9.24 -11.57 -16.21
N PRO A 238 9.44 -10.26 -15.92
CA PRO A 238 8.36 -9.39 -15.44
C PRO A 238 7.11 -9.43 -16.34
N GLY A 239 5.93 -9.53 -15.74
CA GLY A 239 4.65 -9.55 -16.45
C GLY A 239 4.28 -10.90 -17.03
N THR A 240 4.85 -12.00 -16.53
CA THR A 240 4.55 -13.38 -16.96
C THR A 240 3.89 -14.24 -15.87
N ASP A 241 3.43 -13.60 -14.81
CA ASP A 241 2.86 -14.22 -13.60
C ASP A 241 1.68 -15.15 -13.88
N VAL A 242 0.74 -14.74 -14.74
CA VAL A 242 -0.42 -15.58 -15.12
C VAL A 242 0.04 -16.88 -15.79
N ALA A 243 1.03 -16.82 -16.69
CA ALA A 243 1.57 -18.00 -17.34
C ALA A 243 2.25 -18.93 -16.33
N LEU A 244 3.01 -18.37 -15.39
CA LEU A 244 3.66 -19.15 -14.33
C LEU A 244 2.64 -19.82 -13.42
N ALA A 245 1.64 -19.08 -12.92
CA ALA A 245 0.59 -19.63 -12.06
C ALA A 245 -0.19 -20.74 -12.77
N ASN A 246 -0.57 -20.56 -14.04
CA ASN A 246 -1.21 -21.60 -14.84
C ASN A 246 -0.30 -22.83 -15.03
N GLY A 247 1.01 -22.64 -15.17
CA GLY A 247 1.98 -23.74 -15.22
C GLY A 247 2.09 -24.54 -13.92
N LEU A 248 2.03 -23.86 -12.77
CA LEU A 248 2.00 -24.52 -11.47
C LEU A 248 0.71 -25.33 -11.30
N LEU A 249 -0.44 -24.73 -11.65
CA LEU A 249 -1.75 -25.39 -11.63
C LEU A 249 -1.81 -26.59 -12.58
N HIS A 250 -1.25 -26.48 -13.78
CA HIS A 250 -1.14 -27.58 -14.74
C HIS A 250 -0.47 -28.80 -14.11
N VAL A 251 0.69 -28.61 -13.46
CA VAL A 251 1.42 -29.71 -12.82
C VAL A 251 0.62 -30.29 -11.66
N MET A 252 0.05 -29.46 -10.79
CA MET A 252 -0.76 -29.94 -9.66
C MET A 252 -1.95 -30.77 -10.10
N ILE A 253 -2.68 -30.32 -11.13
CA ILE A 253 -3.85 -31.03 -11.66
C ILE A 253 -3.44 -32.32 -12.37
N LYS A 254 -2.38 -32.27 -13.19
CA LYS A 254 -1.90 -33.45 -13.93
C LYS A 254 -1.35 -34.55 -13.03
N GLU A 255 -0.77 -34.19 -11.90
CA GLU A 255 -0.19 -35.12 -10.92
C GLU A 255 -1.13 -35.46 -9.76
N ASP A 256 -2.41 -35.08 -9.85
CA ASP A 256 -3.44 -35.38 -8.83
C ASP A 256 -3.07 -34.87 -7.43
N LEU A 257 -2.53 -33.64 -7.36
CA LEU A 257 -2.13 -32.95 -6.13
C LEU A 257 -3.19 -31.94 -5.65
N VAL A 258 -4.43 -32.07 -6.11
CA VAL A 258 -5.55 -31.18 -5.80
C VAL A 258 -6.47 -31.81 -4.74
N ASP A 259 -7.22 -30.98 -4.03
CA ASP A 259 -8.22 -31.41 -3.05
C ASP A 259 -9.60 -31.44 -3.73
N GLN A 260 -9.92 -32.57 -4.37
CA GLN A 260 -11.16 -32.71 -5.15
C GLN A 260 -12.42 -32.54 -4.29
N ASP A 261 -12.41 -33.08 -3.06
CA ASP A 261 -13.53 -32.94 -2.13
C ASP A 261 -13.79 -31.47 -1.78
N PHE A 262 -12.72 -30.69 -1.53
CA PHE A 262 -12.85 -29.26 -1.30
C PHE A 262 -13.39 -28.53 -2.54
N ILE A 263 -12.86 -28.86 -3.72
CA ILE A 263 -13.25 -28.24 -4.98
C ILE A 263 -14.76 -28.42 -5.23
N ASP A 264 -15.26 -29.65 -5.15
CA ASP A 264 -16.65 -29.97 -5.47
C ASP A 264 -17.64 -29.30 -4.50
N ASN A 265 -17.28 -29.30 -3.21
CA ASN A 265 -18.19 -28.84 -2.16
C ASN A 265 -18.13 -27.32 -1.92
N HIS A 266 -16.97 -26.68 -2.11
CA HIS A 266 -16.74 -25.30 -1.65
C HIS A 266 -16.32 -24.32 -2.75
N THR A 267 -16.21 -24.78 -4.00
CA THR A 267 -15.80 -23.92 -5.12
C THR A 267 -16.71 -24.02 -6.33
N THR A 268 -16.50 -23.12 -7.29
CA THR A 268 -17.08 -23.14 -8.64
C THR A 268 -15.99 -22.77 -9.64
N GLY A 269 -16.09 -23.20 -10.90
CA GLY A 269 -15.18 -22.79 -11.99
C GLY A 269 -13.93 -23.67 -12.20
N PHE A 270 -13.86 -24.85 -11.57
CA PHE A 270 -12.69 -25.73 -11.67
C PHE A 270 -12.51 -26.37 -13.05
N GLU A 271 -13.60 -26.78 -13.70
CA GLU A 271 -13.51 -27.46 -15.00
C GLU A 271 -12.97 -26.52 -16.10
N GLU A 272 -13.41 -25.26 -16.10
CA GLU A 272 -12.90 -24.23 -17.01
C GLU A 272 -11.40 -23.96 -16.76
N LEU A 273 -10.96 -23.99 -15.50
CA LEU A 273 -9.54 -23.85 -15.17
C LEU A 273 -8.75 -25.06 -15.67
N LYS A 274 -9.26 -26.26 -15.40
CA LYS A 274 -8.64 -27.52 -15.79
C LYS A 274 -8.46 -27.61 -17.30
N GLU A 275 -9.46 -27.21 -18.08
CA GLU A 275 -9.35 -27.13 -19.55
C GLU A 275 -8.29 -26.11 -19.97
N LEU A 276 -8.36 -24.88 -19.45
CA LEU A 276 -7.43 -23.81 -19.79
C LEU A 276 -5.97 -24.21 -19.55
N VAL A 277 -5.65 -24.75 -18.37
CA VAL A 277 -4.25 -25.00 -17.97
C VAL A 277 -3.62 -26.17 -18.72
N GLN A 278 -4.36 -27.00 -19.45
CA GLN A 278 -3.77 -28.07 -20.27
C GLN A 278 -2.73 -27.55 -21.26
N SER A 279 -2.97 -26.37 -21.83
CA SER A 279 -2.05 -25.72 -22.76
C SER A 279 -0.79 -25.15 -22.08
N TYR A 280 -0.83 -24.92 -20.76
CA TYR A 280 0.25 -24.35 -19.96
C TYR A 280 1.20 -25.43 -19.41
N ASN A 281 1.63 -26.36 -20.26
CA ASN A 281 2.62 -27.34 -19.86
C ASN A 281 3.97 -26.67 -19.48
N PRO A 282 4.80 -27.29 -18.62
CA PRO A 282 6.01 -26.65 -18.11
C PRO A 282 6.99 -26.15 -19.18
N LYS A 283 7.09 -26.81 -20.34
CA LYS A 283 7.97 -26.38 -21.43
C LYS A 283 7.48 -25.06 -22.04
N TYR A 284 6.20 -24.98 -22.36
CA TYR A 284 5.60 -23.74 -22.89
C TYR A 284 5.71 -22.58 -21.89
N VAL A 285 5.45 -22.86 -20.60
CA VAL A 285 5.59 -21.86 -19.54
C VAL A 285 7.05 -21.42 -19.37
N SER A 286 8.01 -22.32 -19.52
CA SER A 286 9.44 -22.00 -19.48
C SER A 286 9.85 -21.05 -20.60
N GLU A 287 9.32 -21.22 -21.81
CA GLU A 287 9.58 -20.32 -22.95
C GLU A 287 9.04 -18.89 -22.68
N ILE A 288 7.83 -18.79 -22.12
CA ILE A 288 7.19 -17.49 -21.80
C ILE A 288 7.89 -16.80 -20.63
N THR A 289 8.13 -17.53 -19.54
CA THR A 289 8.59 -16.94 -18.27
C THR A 289 10.10 -16.84 -18.18
N GLY A 290 10.84 -17.67 -18.95
CA GLY A 290 12.27 -17.86 -18.78
C GLY A 290 12.66 -18.62 -17.52
N VAL A 291 11.70 -19.18 -16.77
CA VAL A 291 11.97 -20.03 -15.60
C VAL A 291 12.25 -21.45 -16.08
N ALA A 292 13.25 -22.11 -15.51
CA ALA A 292 13.58 -23.50 -15.88
C ALA A 292 12.41 -24.46 -15.59
N VAL A 293 12.13 -25.38 -16.51
CA VAL A 293 11.10 -26.43 -16.42
C VAL A 293 11.13 -27.14 -15.06
N GLU A 294 12.32 -27.56 -14.63
CA GLU A 294 12.48 -28.30 -13.37
C GLU A 294 12.08 -27.49 -12.14
N LYS A 295 12.33 -26.17 -12.15
CA LYS A 295 11.90 -25.30 -11.04
C LYS A 295 10.38 -25.20 -10.97
N ILE A 296 9.70 -25.10 -12.12
CA ILE A 296 8.23 -25.04 -12.22
C ILE A 296 7.63 -26.31 -11.63
N ILE A 297 8.10 -27.48 -12.09
CA ILE A 297 7.61 -28.79 -11.61
C ILE A 297 7.90 -28.95 -10.11
N THR A 298 9.10 -28.63 -9.67
CA THR A 298 9.51 -28.74 -8.27
C THR A 298 8.65 -27.86 -7.37
N ALA A 299 8.43 -26.59 -7.73
CA ALA A 299 7.58 -25.68 -6.97
C ALA A 299 6.14 -26.17 -6.88
N ALA A 300 5.57 -26.64 -8.00
CA ALA A 300 4.21 -27.17 -8.04
C ALA A 300 4.05 -28.41 -7.15
N ARG A 301 5.00 -29.36 -7.20
CA ARG A 301 5.00 -30.54 -6.33
C ARG A 301 5.11 -30.18 -4.86
N ILE A 302 6.07 -29.32 -4.50
CA ILE A 302 6.25 -28.85 -3.11
C ILE A 302 4.95 -28.24 -2.57
N PHE A 303 4.31 -27.37 -3.35
CA PHE A 303 3.11 -26.69 -2.90
C PHE A 303 1.88 -27.60 -2.88
N GLY A 304 1.70 -28.44 -3.90
CA GLY A 304 0.58 -29.39 -4.00
C GLY A 304 0.61 -30.42 -2.88
N GLN A 305 1.77 -31.02 -2.61
CA GLN A 305 1.93 -32.08 -1.59
C GLN A 305 1.87 -31.59 -0.14
N ALA A 306 2.13 -30.31 0.10
CA ALA A 306 2.07 -29.73 1.44
C ALA A 306 0.64 -29.79 1.99
N LYS A 307 0.50 -30.09 3.29
CA LYS A 307 -0.82 -30.09 3.95
C LYS A 307 -1.32 -28.68 4.21
N ASN A 308 -0.46 -27.82 4.75
CA ASN A 308 -0.76 -26.42 5.02
C ASN A 308 0.10 -25.51 4.15
N GLY A 309 -0.47 -24.41 3.66
CA GLY A 309 0.34 -23.47 2.91
C GLY A 309 -0.28 -22.10 2.69
N PHE A 310 0.59 -21.10 2.57
CA PHE A 310 0.19 -19.74 2.20
C PHE A 310 0.65 -19.38 0.80
N THR A 311 -0.24 -18.72 0.07
CA THR A 311 0.14 -17.92 -1.10
C THR A 311 0.06 -16.44 -0.72
N MET A 312 1.23 -15.78 -0.71
CA MET A 312 1.33 -14.38 -0.34
C MET A 312 1.93 -13.58 -1.49
N PHE A 313 1.37 -12.42 -1.81
CA PHE A 313 1.87 -11.60 -2.93
C PHE A 313 1.94 -10.11 -2.61
N ALA A 314 2.64 -9.37 -3.47
CA ALA A 314 2.77 -7.93 -3.34
C ALA A 314 2.83 -7.23 -4.70
N ARG A 315 3.52 -6.09 -4.75
CA ARG A 315 3.51 -5.17 -5.90
C ARG A 315 4.02 -5.80 -7.19
N GLY A 316 4.89 -6.80 -7.14
CA GLY A 316 5.41 -7.49 -8.33
C GLY A 316 4.39 -8.39 -9.03
N VAL A 317 3.25 -8.69 -8.40
CA VAL A 317 2.10 -9.35 -9.05
C VAL A 317 1.04 -8.32 -9.42
N GLU A 318 0.83 -7.35 -8.53
CA GLU A 318 -0.33 -6.47 -8.60
C GLU A 318 -0.18 -5.27 -9.54
N GLN A 319 1.02 -4.69 -9.66
CA GLN A 319 1.27 -3.49 -10.48
C GLN A 319 1.58 -3.83 -11.94
N HIS A 320 0.65 -4.55 -12.56
CA HIS A 320 0.65 -5.00 -13.95
C HIS A 320 -0.71 -4.72 -14.60
N ALA A 321 -0.74 -4.58 -15.93
CA ALA A 321 -1.99 -4.44 -16.68
C ALA A 321 -2.91 -5.68 -16.62
N THR A 322 -2.40 -6.80 -16.08
CA THR A 322 -3.14 -8.04 -15.77
C THR A 322 -3.06 -8.41 -14.28
N GLY A 323 -2.82 -7.43 -13.39
CA GLY A 323 -2.54 -7.70 -11.98
C GLY A 323 -3.69 -8.38 -11.24
N THR A 324 -4.93 -8.01 -11.55
CA THR A 324 -6.14 -8.66 -10.99
C THR A 324 -6.18 -10.15 -11.36
N ASP A 325 -5.94 -10.45 -12.64
CA ASP A 325 -5.97 -11.82 -13.16
C ASP A 325 -4.85 -12.66 -12.50
N ALA A 326 -3.64 -12.09 -12.35
CA ALA A 326 -2.53 -12.76 -11.69
C ALA A 326 -2.79 -13.07 -10.21
N VAL A 327 -3.40 -12.12 -9.47
CA VAL A 327 -3.82 -12.33 -8.07
C VAL A 327 -4.78 -13.52 -7.95
N SER A 328 -5.80 -13.57 -8.80
CA SER A 328 -6.77 -14.67 -8.80
C SER A 328 -6.12 -15.99 -9.20
N SER A 329 -5.23 -16.01 -10.21
CA SER A 329 -4.49 -17.22 -10.60
C SER A 329 -3.61 -17.76 -9.47
N TYR A 330 -2.93 -16.91 -8.70
CA TYR A 330 -2.18 -17.35 -7.51
C TYR A 330 -3.11 -17.79 -6.38
N THR A 331 -4.26 -17.13 -6.20
CA THR A 331 -5.27 -17.53 -5.20
C THR A 331 -5.83 -18.93 -5.51
N ASN A 332 -5.97 -19.29 -6.79
CA ASN A 332 -6.39 -20.63 -7.20
C ASN A 332 -5.47 -21.72 -6.65
N LEU A 333 -4.16 -21.49 -6.46
CA LEU A 333 -3.25 -22.49 -5.89
C LEU A 333 -3.76 -22.97 -4.52
N CYS A 334 -4.23 -22.04 -3.67
CA CYS A 334 -4.82 -22.38 -2.38
C CYS A 334 -6.21 -23.00 -2.52
N LEU A 335 -7.04 -22.51 -3.45
CA LEU A 335 -8.40 -23.04 -3.65
C LEU A 335 -8.39 -24.48 -4.19
N VAL A 336 -7.58 -24.80 -5.20
CA VAL A 336 -7.51 -26.15 -5.76
C VAL A 336 -6.85 -27.16 -4.82
N THR A 337 -6.18 -26.70 -3.76
CA THR A 337 -5.55 -27.56 -2.76
C THR A 337 -6.22 -27.49 -1.39
N GLY A 338 -7.38 -26.83 -1.28
CA GLY A 338 -8.11 -26.69 -0.01
C GLY A 338 -7.37 -25.91 1.09
N LYS A 339 -6.29 -25.20 0.77
CA LYS A 339 -5.41 -24.47 1.72
C LYS A 339 -5.98 -23.11 2.11
N ILE A 340 -7.20 -23.09 2.66
CA ILE A 340 -7.88 -21.88 3.16
C ILE A 340 -8.77 -22.23 4.37
N GLY A 341 -9.17 -21.22 5.15
CA GLY A 341 -10.11 -21.41 6.27
C GLY A 341 -9.53 -22.14 7.49
N ARG A 342 -8.20 -22.29 7.59
CA ARG A 342 -7.56 -23.07 8.66
C ARG A 342 -6.21 -22.52 9.07
N LYS A 343 -5.73 -22.92 10.25
CA LYS A 343 -4.41 -22.54 10.77
C LYS A 343 -3.30 -22.94 9.79
N GLY A 344 -2.32 -22.06 9.57
CA GLY A 344 -1.18 -22.36 8.70
C GLY A 344 -1.50 -22.34 7.20
N SER A 345 -2.73 -22.02 6.81
CA SER A 345 -3.15 -21.99 5.41
C SER A 345 -3.99 -20.78 5.08
N GLY A 346 -3.76 -20.19 3.91
CA GLY A 346 -4.57 -19.07 3.44
C GLY A 346 -3.90 -18.27 2.33
N VAL A 347 -4.45 -17.10 2.07
CA VAL A 347 -3.87 -16.15 1.10
C VAL A 347 -3.68 -14.79 1.75
N ALA A 348 -2.68 -14.06 1.26
CA ALA A 348 -2.42 -12.70 1.73
C ALA A 348 -1.83 -11.82 0.64
N THR A 349 -2.14 -10.53 0.70
CA THR A 349 -1.38 -9.49 0.04
C THR A 349 -0.64 -8.66 1.08
N PHE A 350 0.63 -8.35 0.82
CA PHE A 350 1.40 -7.46 1.67
C PHE A 350 0.92 -6.01 1.48
N THR A 351 0.11 -5.53 2.43
CA THR A 351 -0.32 -4.13 2.53
C THR A 351 0.89 -3.22 2.70
N GLY A 352 1.10 -2.31 1.74
CA GLY A 352 2.27 -1.45 1.69
C GLY A 352 2.24 -0.30 2.70
N GLN A 353 1.22 0.57 2.61
CA GLN A 353 1.06 1.73 3.47
C GLN A 353 0.68 1.36 4.91
N GLY A 354 0.94 2.27 5.85
CA GLY A 354 0.72 2.04 7.28
C GLY A 354 -0.73 1.71 7.60
N ASN A 355 -1.66 2.45 6.99
CA ASN A 355 -3.08 2.18 7.06
C ASN A 355 -3.69 1.86 5.67
N GLY A 356 -2.93 1.17 4.81
CA GLY A 356 -3.38 0.82 3.47
C GLY A 356 -4.60 -0.11 3.45
N GLN A 357 -4.86 -0.82 4.55
CA GLN A 357 -6.07 -1.62 4.72
C GLN A 357 -7.25 -0.72 5.10
N GLY A 358 -7.14 0.11 6.14
CA GLY A 358 -8.24 1.00 6.56
C GLY A 358 -8.66 2.02 5.50
N GLY A 359 -7.70 2.58 4.75
CA GLY A 359 -8.00 3.47 3.62
C GLY A 359 -8.80 2.82 2.49
N ARG A 360 -8.83 1.48 2.39
CA ARG A 360 -9.64 0.73 1.42
C ARG A 360 -11.06 0.46 1.90
N GLU A 361 -11.35 0.64 3.17
CA GLU A 361 -12.58 0.12 3.78
C GLU A 361 -13.66 1.19 3.94
N HIS A 362 -13.23 2.45 4.10
CA HIS A 362 -14.06 3.48 4.72
C HIS A 362 -14.45 4.64 3.80
N GLY A 363 -14.51 4.41 2.47
CA GLY A 363 -15.14 5.36 1.53
C GLY A 363 -14.21 6.43 0.95
N GLN A 364 -12.90 6.31 1.16
CA GLN A 364 -11.87 7.16 0.54
C GLN A 364 -11.72 6.90 -0.98
N LYS A 365 -12.18 5.74 -1.44
CA LYS A 365 -12.21 5.34 -2.84
C LYS A 365 -13.47 5.89 -3.52
N THR A 366 -13.34 6.36 -4.76
CA THR A 366 -14.42 7.04 -5.50
C THR A 366 -15.72 6.23 -5.63
N ASP A 367 -15.62 4.91 -5.74
CA ASP A 367 -16.72 3.98 -5.97
C ASP A 367 -17.27 3.32 -4.68
N GLN A 368 -16.90 3.85 -3.52
CA GLN A 368 -17.11 3.20 -2.23
C GLN A 368 -17.75 4.10 -1.16
N LEU A 369 -18.56 3.47 -0.31
CA LEU A 369 -19.05 3.97 0.96
C LEU A 369 -18.45 3.15 2.14
N PRO A 370 -18.53 3.63 3.38
CA PRO A 370 -17.95 2.96 4.54
C PRO A 370 -18.35 1.48 4.69
N GLY A 371 -17.41 0.63 5.13
CA GLY A 371 -17.65 -0.79 5.39
C GLY A 371 -17.61 -1.68 4.12
N PHE A 372 -16.77 -1.32 3.14
CA PHE A 372 -16.72 -1.94 1.80
C PHE A 372 -18.03 -1.87 1.01
N ARG A 373 -18.89 -0.89 1.33
CA ARG A 373 -20.14 -0.67 0.61
C ARG A 373 -19.88 -0.11 -0.77
N LYS A 374 -20.60 -0.58 -1.78
CA LYS A 374 -20.55 0.01 -3.12
C LYS A 374 -21.41 1.26 -3.15
N ILE A 375 -20.88 2.36 -3.68
CA ILE A 375 -21.65 3.61 -3.78
C ILE A 375 -22.83 3.51 -4.74
N THR A 376 -22.88 2.48 -5.58
CA THR A 376 -23.95 2.20 -6.54
C THR A 376 -25.03 1.26 -6.01
N ASP A 377 -24.87 0.73 -4.79
CA ASP A 377 -25.90 -0.12 -4.16
C ASP A 377 -26.92 0.77 -3.45
N PRO A 378 -28.20 0.81 -3.89
CA PRO A 378 -29.22 1.68 -3.30
C PRO A 378 -29.40 1.48 -1.79
N LYS A 379 -29.35 0.22 -1.31
CA LYS A 379 -29.52 -0.06 0.13
C LYS A 379 -28.35 0.45 0.94
N ALA A 380 -27.15 0.35 0.38
CA ALA A 380 -25.95 0.86 1.02
C ALA A 380 -25.95 2.39 1.08
N ARG A 381 -26.43 3.05 0.03
CA ARG A 381 -26.57 4.51 -0.03
C ARG A 381 -27.61 5.00 0.98
N GLU A 382 -28.81 4.42 0.98
CA GLU A 382 -29.88 4.73 1.94
C GLU A 382 -29.38 4.60 3.37
N TYR A 383 -28.70 3.49 3.69
CA TYR A 383 -28.13 3.24 5.01
C TYR A 383 -27.16 4.34 5.45
N VAL A 384 -26.17 4.66 4.60
CA VAL A 384 -25.12 5.64 4.93
C VAL A 384 -25.67 7.06 4.95
N ALA A 385 -26.64 7.40 4.08
CA ALA A 385 -27.35 8.67 4.13
C ALA A 385 -28.08 8.86 5.48
N GLY A 386 -28.74 7.80 5.98
CA GLY A 386 -29.35 7.80 7.31
C GLY A 386 -28.34 8.01 8.44
N VAL A 387 -27.15 7.41 8.36
CA VAL A 387 -26.07 7.63 9.36
C VAL A 387 -25.54 9.06 9.30
N TRP A 388 -25.42 9.64 8.11
CA TRP A 388 -24.94 11.02 7.94
C TRP A 388 -26.03 12.08 8.15
N GLY A 389 -27.30 11.69 8.29
CA GLY A 389 -28.42 12.61 8.49
C GLY A 389 -28.73 13.45 7.26
N VAL A 390 -28.55 12.90 6.05
CA VAL A 390 -28.81 13.57 4.76
C VAL A 390 -29.79 12.78 3.92
N ASP A 391 -30.36 13.43 2.90
CA ASP A 391 -31.09 12.72 1.85
C ASP A 391 -30.11 11.93 0.95
N GLU A 392 -30.54 10.77 0.45
CA GLU A 392 -29.70 9.93 -0.42
C GLU A 392 -29.24 10.67 -1.69
N SER A 393 -30.05 11.60 -2.20
CA SER A 393 -29.74 12.41 -3.38
C SER A 393 -28.58 13.38 -3.17
N GLU A 394 -28.22 13.71 -1.92
CA GLU A 394 -27.05 14.54 -1.61
C GLU A 394 -25.73 13.79 -1.78
N ILE A 395 -25.75 12.45 -1.79
CA ILE A 395 -24.54 11.65 -1.98
C ILE A 395 -24.29 11.50 -3.49
N PRO A 396 -23.23 12.11 -4.07
CA PRO A 396 -22.96 11.95 -5.49
C PRO A 396 -22.65 10.49 -5.85
N GLY A 397 -22.74 10.17 -7.15
CA GLY A 397 -22.37 8.86 -7.69
C GLY A 397 -20.85 8.61 -7.68
N PRO A 398 -20.38 7.52 -8.34
CA PRO A 398 -18.95 7.28 -8.49
C PRO A 398 -18.29 8.37 -9.35
N GLY A 399 -17.06 8.74 -9.00
CA GLY A 399 -16.20 9.66 -9.75
C GLY A 399 -15.02 8.98 -10.43
N LEU A 400 -13.98 9.78 -10.73
CA LEU A 400 -12.78 9.34 -11.44
C LEU A 400 -11.83 8.55 -10.52
N SER A 401 -11.13 7.55 -11.07
CA SER A 401 -10.08 6.86 -10.33
C SER A 401 -8.83 7.74 -10.16
N ALA A 402 -7.95 7.42 -9.21
CA ALA A 402 -6.82 8.26 -8.81
C ALA A 402 -5.96 8.74 -9.98
N PHE A 403 -5.66 7.87 -10.95
CA PHE A 403 -4.87 8.27 -12.11
C PHE A 403 -5.67 9.10 -13.11
N GLU A 404 -6.91 8.70 -13.40
CA GLU A 404 -7.82 9.44 -14.29
C GLU A 404 -8.10 10.86 -13.73
N MET A 405 -8.21 10.97 -12.40
CA MET A 405 -8.35 12.25 -11.68
C MET A 405 -7.13 13.15 -11.89
N LEU A 406 -5.90 12.61 -11.87
CA LEU A 406 -4.70 13.39 -12.19
C LEU A 406 -4.68 13.86 -13.65
N GLN A 407 -5.19 13.06 -14.58
CA GLN A 407 -5.29 13.45 -15.99
C GLN A 407 -6.37 14.53 -16.23
N ALA A 408 -7.38 14.59 -15.38
CA ALA A 408 -8.47 15.56 -15.43
C ALA A 408 -8.13 16.92 -14.81
N LEU A 409 -6.99 17.06 -14.13
CA LEU A 409 -6.57 18.34 -13.53
C LEU A 409 -6.32 19.40 -14.64
N GLY A 410 -6.76 20.63 -14.37
CA GLY A 410 -6.74 21.76 -15.31
C GLY A 410 -7.81 21.70 -16.40
N THR A 411 -8.48 20.56 -16.58
CA THR A 411 -9.56 20.39 -17.55
C THR A 411 -10.91 20.28 -16.85
N GLU A 412 -11.32 19.09 -16.43
CA GLU A 412 -12.58 18.86 -15.71
C GLU A 412 -12.47 19.24 -14.23
N ILE A 413 -11.29 19.05 -13.63
CA ILE A 413 -11.01 19.40 -12.24
C ILE A 413 -10.14 20.67 -12.23
N LYS A 414 -10.71 21.75 -11.70
CA LYS A 414 -10.10 23.08 -11.61
C LYS A 414 -9.45 23.35 -10.27
N GLY A 415 -10.00 22.75 -9.21
CA GLY A 415 -9.48 22.86 -7.85
C GLY A 415 -9.15 21.50 -7.24
N LEU A 416 -8.08 21.45 -6.44
CA LEU A 416 -7.67 20.22 -5.76
C LEU A 416 -7.29 20.47 -4.30
N LEU A 417 -7.84 19.65 -3.39
CA LEU A 417 -7.31 19.45 -2.05
C LEU A 417 -6.50 18.15 -1.99
N LEU A 418 -5.18 18.27 -1.86
CA LEU A 418 -4.26 17.15 -1.71
C LEU A 418 -3.91 16.94 -0.23
N VAL A 419 -4.22 15.76 0.32
CA VAL A 419 -4.01 15.45 1.74
C VAL A 419 -3.00 14.32 1.92
N CYS A 420 -1.88 14.60 2.59
CA CYS A 420 -0.86 13.61 2.98
C CYS A 420 -0.39 12.67 1.85
N SER A 421 -0.15 13.21 0.65
CA SER A 421 0.25 12.42 -0.51
C SER A 421 1.16 13.20 -1.45
N ASN A 422 1.94 12.50 -2.27
CA ASN A 422 2.92 13.11 -3.18
C ASN A 422 2.87 12.46 -4.57
N PRO A 423 1.85 12.79 -5.38
CA PRO A 423 1.63 12.18 -6.68
C PRO A 423 2.76 12.47 -7.69
N ILE A 424 3.53 13.55 -7.56
CA ILE A 424 4.68 13.84 -8.44
C ILE A 424 5.70 12.71 -8.41
N VAL A 425 5.96 12.14 -7.23
CA VAL A 425 6.94 11.05 -7.07
C VAL A 425 6.29 9.67 -7.28
N SER A 426 5.04 9.51 -6.87
CA SER A 426 4.41 8.19 -6.71
C SER A 426 3.52 7.73 -7.86
N SER A 427 3.10 8.63 -8.75
CA SER A 427 2.21 8.30 -9.88
C SER A 427 3.03 7.94 -11.13
N PRO A 428 2.50 7.11 -12.04
CA PRO A 428 3.14 6.88 -13.33
C PRO A 428 3.01 8.15 -14.18
N SER A 429 3.85 8.28 -15.20
CA SER A 429 3.83 9.44 -16.08
C SER A 429 3.25 9.09 -17.46
N VAL A 430 2.18 9.79 -17.86
CA VAL A 430 1.86 10.03 -19.29
C VAL A 430 2.53 11.32 -19.76
N ARG A 431 2.62 12.29 -18.84
CA ARG A 431 3.34 13.58 -18.87
C ARG A 431 3.79 13.85 -17.42
N ASP A 432 4.70 14.80 -17.23
CA ASP A 432 5.10 15.22 -15.89
C ASP A 432 3.86 15.63 -15.07
N VAL A 433 3.59 14.91 -13.97
CA VAL A 433 2.45 15.15 -13.07
C VAL A 433 2.50 16.56 -12.48
N GLY A 434 3.69 17.15 -12.38
CA GLY A 434 3.85 18.55 -11.98
C GLY A 434 3.13 19.51 -12.93
N GLU A 435 3.04 19.20 -14.23
CA GLU A 435 2.33 20.04 -15.20
C GLU A 435 0.81 19.97 -15.00
N TYR A 436 0.27 18.81 -14.63
CA TYR A 436 -1.14 18.69 -14.26
C TYR A 436 -1.48 19.53 -13.03
N LEU A 437 -0.63 19.49 -12.00
CA LEU A 437 -0.82 20.28 -10.79
C LEU A 437 -0.69 21.79 -11.06
N LYS A 438 0.24 22.23 -11.91
CA LYS A 438 0.40 23.64 -12.30
C LYS A 438 -0.76 24.17 -13.15
N SER A 439 -1.53 23.28 -13.78
CA SER A 439 -2.66 23.67 -14.64
C SER A 439 -3.96 23.91 -13.87
N LEU A 440 -3.99 23.67 -12.56
CA LEU A 440 -5.13 23.95 -11.70
C LEU A 440 -5.32 25.46 -11.51
N ASP A 441 -6.58 25.87 -11.38
CA ASP A 441 -6.94 27.25 -11.05
C ASP A 441 -6.70 27.53 -9.56
N PHE A 442 -6.79 26.49 -8.72
CA PHE A 442 -6.45 26.57 -7.31
C PHE A 442 -6.03 25.22 -6.70
N PHE A 443 -4.88 25.18 -6.04
CA PHE A 443 -4.31 23.97 -5.48
C PHE A 443 -3.95 24.12 -3.98
N VAL A 444 -4.57 23.29 -3.14
CA VAL A 444 -4.31 23.23 -1.69
C VAL A 444 -3.62 21.93 -1.34
N CYS A 445 -2.57 21.99 -0.51
CA CYS A 445 -1.89 20.81 0.02
C CYS A 445 -1.84 20.82 1.55
N MET A 446 -2.30 19.74 2.18
CA MET A 446 -2.10 19.44 3.61
C MET A 446 -0.96 18.44 3.76
N ASP A 447 0.15 18.85 4.37
CA ASP A 447 1.33 18.00 4.55
C ASP A 447 2.10 18.40 5.84
N MET A 448 2.94 17.49 6.29
CA MET A 448 3.80 17.65 7.48
C MET A 448 5.19 18.18 7.13
N PHE A 449 5.63 17.96 5.88
CA PHE A 449 6.86 18.48 5.28
C PHE A 449 6.56 19.01 3.88
N LEU A 450 7.32 20.01 3.43
CA LEU A 450 7.17 20.50 2.05
C LEU A 450 7.63 19.41 1.07
N SER A 451 6.64 18.70 0.50
CA SER A 451 6.85 17.69 -0.54
C SER A 451 6.98 18.32 -1.92
N GLU A 452 7.48 17.56 -2.90
CA GLU A 452 7.56 18.01 -4.29
C GLU A 452 6.19 18.45 -4.82
N SER A 453 5.10 17.80 -4.37
CA SER A 453 3.74 18.23 -4.72
C SER A 453 3.33 19.51 -3.99
N ALA A 454 3.62 19.63 -2.68
CA ALA A 454 3.32 20.83 -1.91
C ALA A 454 4.10 22.07 -2.39
N GLU A 455 5.31 21.89 -2.96
CA GLU A 455 6.09 22.96 -3.59
C GLU A 455 5.32 23.68 -4.72
N LEU A 456 4.30 23.05 -5.31
CA LEU A 456 3.46 23.61 -6.39
C LEU A 456 2.12 24.19 -5.90
N ALA A 457 1.75 24.01 -4.63
CA ALA A 457 0.45 24.45 -4.13
C ALA A 457 0.32 25.98 -4.02
N ASP A 458 -0.90 26.49 -4.15
CA ASP A 458 -1.24 27.88 -3.83
C ASP A 458 -1.37 28.09 -2.33
N VAL A 459 -1.85 27.08 -1.61
CA VAL A 459 -1.93 27.07 -0.15
C VAL A 459 -1.37 25.77 0.40
N VAL A 460 -0.47 25.86 1.38
CA VAL A 460 0.02 24.71 2.14
C VAL A 460 -0.43 24.84 3.60
N LEU A 461 -1.14 23.84 4.10
CA LEU A 461 -1.63 23.79 5.48
C LEU A 461 -0.78 22.83 6.31
N PRO A 462 -0.24 23.26 7.48
CA PRO A 462 0.60 22.43 8.34
C PRO A 462 -0.21 21.37 9.07
N SER A 463 0.10 20.09 8.80
CA SER A 463 -0.51 18.96 9.49
C SER A 463 0.34 18.44 10.66
N THR A 464 -0.30 17.72 11.58
CA THR A 464 0.38 16.92 12.60
C THR A 464 1.12 15.72 11.98
N VAL A 465 2.14 15.24 12.70
CA VAL A 465 2.74 13.91 12.41
C VAL A 465 2.01 12.82 13.21
N TRP A 466 2.24 11.54 12.88
CA TRP A 466 1.49 10.44 13.50
C TRP A 466 1.58 10.35 15.03
N VAL A 467 2.69 10.81 15.64
CA VAL A 467 2.83 10.83 17.11
C VAL A 467 2.06 11.95 17.79
N GLU A 468 1.45 12.86 17.03
CA GLU A 468 0.60 13.96 17.52
C GLU A 468 -0.89 13.69 17.23
N ASP A 469 -1.15 12.59 16.54
CA ASP A 469 -2.48 12.12 16.18
C ASP A 469 -2.92 10.95 17.03
N ASP A 470 -4.23 10.90 17.21
CA ASP A 470 -4.93 9.88 17.95
C ASP A 470 -6.03 9.30 17.05
N GLY A 471 -6.24 7.98 17.10
CA GLY A 471 -7.24 7.32 16.27
C GLY A 471 -7.03 5.81 16.20
N THR A 472 -7.37 5.26 15.04
CA THR A 472 -7.16 3.85 14.73
C THR A 472 -6.49 3.65 13.37
N THR A 473 -5.76 2.55 13.22
CA THR A 473 -5.27 2.07 11.92
C THR A 473 -5.60 0.60 11.77
N THR A 474 -5.68 0.12 10.54
CA THR A 474 -5.91 -1.29 10.24
C THR A 474 -4.69 -1.85 9.52
N ASN A 475 -4.10 -2.88 10.11
CA ASN A 475 -2.85 -3.45 9.63
C ASN A 475 -3.09 -4.49 8.52
N VAL A 476 -2.01 -5.12 8.06
CA VAL A 476 -2.01 -6.10 6.97
C VAL A 476 -2.86 -7.36 7.23
N GLU A 477 -3.07 -7.74 8.49
CA GLU A 477 -3.86 -8.93 8.86
C GLU A 477 -5.35 -8.59 9.12
N GLY A 478 -5.76 -7.34 8.87
CA GLY A 478 -7.13 -6.88 9.16
C GLY A 478 -7.39 -6.63 10.65
N ARG A 479 -6.33 -6.44 11.44
CA ARG A 479 -6.44 -6.04 12.85
C ARG A 479 -6.50 -4.52 12.94
N VAL A 480 -7.59 -4.01 13.49
CA VAL A 480 -7.78 -2.61 13.88
C VAL A 480 -6.97 -2.38 15.15
N LEU A 481 -6.18 -1.31 15.17
CA LEU A 481 -5.19 -0.97 16.18
C LEU A 481 -5.45 0.42 16.72
N ARG A 482 -5.22 0.61 18.02
CA ARG A 482 -5.29 1.92 18.68
C ARG A 482 -4.00 2.70 18.46
N LEU A 483 -4.08 3.82 17.76
CA LEU A 483 -2.98 4.78 17.64
C LEU A 483 -3.15 5.88 18.70
N ARG A 484 -2.20 5.97 19.65
CA ARG A 484 -2.18 7.07 20.62
C ARG A 484 -1.12 8.09 20.23
N GLY A 485 -1.51 9.35 20.36
CA GLY A 485 -0.64 10.50 20.13
C GLY A 485 -0.38 11.28 21.41
N ILE A 486 0.59 12.18 21.31
CA ILE A 486 0.90 13.21 22.28
C ILE A 486 -0.12 14.32 22.10
N ASP A 487 -0.69 14.82 23.19
CA ASP A 487 -1.58 15.97 23.12
C ASP A 487 -0.81 17.27 22.94
N ARG A 488 -0.32 17.48 21.72
CA ARG A 488 0.38 18.71 21.30
C ARG A 488 0.20 18.93 19.80
N THR A 489 0.37 20.17 19.38
CA THR A 489 0.46 20.58 17.96
C THR A 489 1.57 21.60 17.80
N PRO A 490 2.74 21.24 17.24
CA PRO A 490 3.87 22.16 17.15
C PRO A 490 3.58 23.38 16.27
N GLY A 491 4.06 24.55 16.72
CA GLY A 491 3.81 25.83 16.06
C GLY A 491 2.31 26.14 15.98
N GLU A 492 1.85 26.43 14.77
CA GLU A 492 0.44 26.61 14.43
C GLU A 492 -0.11 25.40 13.65
N SER A 493 0.55 24.24 13.67
CA SER A 493 -0.01 23.04 13.02
C SER A 493 -1.37 22.66 13.62
N LYS A 494 -2.24 22.04 12.82
CA LYS A 494 -3.52 21.49 13.28
C LYS A 494 -3.62 20.02 12.90
N ARG A 495 -4.39 19.25 13.68
CA ARG A 495 -4.77 17.88 13.32
C ARG A 495 -5.62 17.91 12.05
N ASP A 496 -5.34 17.06 11.08
CA ASP A 496 -6.00 17.08 9.76
C ASP A 496 -7.52 17.05 9.84
N TRP A 497 -8.08 16.25 10.75
CA TRP A 497 -9.52 16.13 10.91
C TRP A 497 -10.18 17.44 11.36
N LYS A 498 -9.50 18.25 12.19
CA LYS A 498 -10.01 19.57 12.62
C LYS A 498 -10.02 20.57 11.47
N VAL A 499 -8.97 20.55 10.65
CA VAL A 499 -8.88 21.40 9.44
C VAL A 499 -10.07 21.13 8.52
N ILE A 500 -10.41 19.87 8.34
CA ILE A 500 -11.50 19.44 7.45
C ILE A 500 -12.87 19.81 8.01
N CYS A 501 -13.09 19.61 9.32
CA CYS A 501 -14.30 20.10 9.99
C CYS A 501 -14.45 21.62 9.88
N GLU A 502 -13.36 22.37 10.03
CA GLU A 502 -13.36 23.84 9.90
C GLU A 502 -13.71 24.30 8.48
N ILE A 503 -13.15 23.65 7.45
CA ILE A 503 -13.53 23.95 6.06
C ILE A 503 -15.03 23.65 5.83
N ALA A 504 -15.54 22.53 6.35
CA ALA A 504 -16.96 22.20 6.24
C ALA A 504 -17.86 23.23 6.95
N GLU A 505 -17.47 23.70 8.13
CA GLU A 505 -18.15 24.77 8.87
C GLU A 505 -18.24 26.05 8.04
N ARG A 506 -17.09 26.53 7.51
CA ARG A 506 -17.04 27.75 6.70
C ARG A 506 -17.78 27.62 5.36
N LEU A 507 -17.95 26.40 4.84
CA LEU A 507 -18.79 26.10 3.67
C LEU A 507 -20.29 26.00 3.99
N GLY A 508 -20.71 26.18 5.25
CA GLY A 508 -22.11 26.09 5.67
C GLY A 508 -22.63 24.65 5.78
N ARG A 509 -21.73 23.68 5.94
CA ARG A 509 -22.02 22.25 6.08
C ARG A 509 -21.57 21.69 7.44
N GLY A 510 -21.19 22.57 8.36
CA GLY A 510 -20.63 22.25 9.67
C GLY A 510 -21.46 21.31 10.52
N GLN A 511 -22.79 21.35 10.39
CA GLN A 511 -23.72 20.49 11.15
C GLN A 511 -23.46 18.98 10.98
N TYR A 512 -22.82 18.56 9.87
CA TYR A 512 -22.48 17.16 9.61
C TYR A 512 -21.07 16.77 10.10
N PHE A 513 -20.32 17.72 10.66
CA PHE A 513 -18.90 17.56 11.00
C PHE A 513 -18.57 18.03 12.43
N GLN A 514 -19.57 18.06 13.32
CA GLN A 514 -19.43 18.44 14.72
C GLN A 514 -18.78 17.31 15.54
N PHE A 515 -17.45 17.22 15.49
CA PHE A 515 -16.66 16.24 16.24
C PHE A 515 -15.68 16.94 17.20
N ASN A 516 -15.62 16.47 18.44
CA ASN A 516 -14.70 16.95 19.47
C ASN A 516 -13.45 16.07 19.61
N SER A 517 -13.55 14.81 19.16
CA SER A 517 -12.45 13.84 19.25
C SER A 517 -12.44 12.86 18.07
N PRO A 518 -11.28 12.23 17.78
CA PRO A 518 -11.22 11.11 16.84
C PRO A 518 -12.14 9.95 17.23
N GLU A 519 -12.35 9.70 18.53
CA GLU A 519 -13.24 8.63 18.98
C GLU A 519 -14.70 8.85 18.56
N GLU A 520 -15.18 10.09 18.53
CA GLU A 520 -16.53 10.40 18.02
C GLU A 520 -16.65 10.08 16.52
N ILE A 521 -15.62 10.40 15.73
CA ILE A 521 -15.55 10.04 14.31
C ILE A 521 -15.53 8.51 14.15
N PHE A 522 -14.73 7.83 14.98
CA PHE A 522 -14.66 6.37 14.98
C PHE A 522 -16.01 5.75 15.36
N ASN A 523 -16.73 6.33 16.32
CA ASN A 523 -18.05 5.86 16.71
C ASN A 523 -19.10 6.05 15.61
N GLU A 524 -19.05 7.15 14.86
CA GLU A 524 -19.88 7.29 13.65
C GLU A 524 -19.50 6.22 12.59
N LEU A 525 -18.20 5.96 12.39
CA LEU A 525 -17.72 4.91 11.49
C LEU A 525 -18.17 3.51 11.90
N ARG A 526 -18.17 3.19 13.21
CA ARG A 526 -18.70 1.92 13.74
C ARG A 526 -20.16 1.71 13.33
N VAL A 527 -20.96 2.77 13.38
CA VAL A 527 -22.35 2.72 12.90
C VAL A 527 -22.38 2.62 11.38
N ALA A 528 -21.68 3.49 10.64
CA ALA A 528 -21.68 3.50 9.17
C ALA A 528 -21.24 2.16 8.53
N SER A 529 -20.38 1.40 9.21
CA SER A 529 -19.88 0.11 8.74
C SER A 529 -20.74 -1.09 9.14
N LYS A 530 -21.72 -0.94 10.05
CA LYS A 530 -22.53 -2.04 10.58
C LYS A 530 -23.26 -2.79 9.46
N GLY A 531 -23.13 -4.12 9.44
CA GLY A 531 -23.65 -4.99 8.38
C GLY A 531 -22.90 -4.87 7.05
N GLY A 532 -21.73 -4.23 7.02
CA GLY A 532 -20.81 -4.20 5.90
C GLY A 532 -19.90 -5.42 5.89
N ILE A 533 -19.08 -5.56 4.85
CA ILE A 533 -18.07 -6.63 4.81
C ILE A 533 -16.97 -6.31 5.83
N ALA A 534 -16.53 -5.05 5.88
CA ALA A 534 -15.65 -4.54 6.93
C ALA A 534 -16.49 -3.96 8.08
N ASP A 535 -17.19 -4.83 8.81
CA ASP A 535 -18.04 -4.43 9.94
C ASP A 535 -17.20 -4.12 11.19
N TYR A 536 -17.24 -2.87 11.64
CA TYR A 536 -16.53 -2.38 12.83
C TYR A 536 -17.47 -2.11 14.01
N SER A 537 -18.76 -2.40 13.90
CA SER A 537 -19.78 -2.00 14.89
C SER A 537 -19.46 -2.45 16.32
N GLY A 538 -18.87 -3.64 16.47
CA GLY A 538 -18.45 -4.22 17.74
C GLY A 538 -17.08 -3.77 18.28
N ILE A 539 -16.37 -2.88 17.59
CA ILE A 539 -15.00 -2.45 17.95
C ILE A 539 -15.07 -1.12 18.71
N SER A 540 -14.95 -1.13 20.04
CA SER A 540 -14.77 0.08 20.84
C SER A 540 -13.29 0.35 21.12
N TYR A 541 -12.93 1.59 21.51
CA TYR A 541 -11.57 1.91 21.95
C TYR A 541 -11.16 1.07 23.17
N GLU A 542 -12.06 0.88 24.14
CA GLU A 542 -11.83 0.00 25.28
C GLU A 542 -11.49 -1.43 24.86
N LYS A 543 -12.24 -1.97 23.87
CA LYS A 543 -11.97 -3.32 23.35
C LYS A 543 -10.62 -3.39 22.65
N LEU A 544 -10.27 -2.39 21.83
CA LEU A 544 -8.95 -2.31 21.18
C LEU A 544 -7.82 -2.34 22.21
N ASP A 545 -7.98 -1.64 23.33
CA ASP A 545 -6.99 -1.55 24.38
C ASP A 545 -6.84 -2.86 25.14
N LYS A 546 -7.97 -3.47 25.51
CA LYS A 546 -8.01 -4.76 26.21
C LYS A 546 -7.44 -5.90 25.36
N MET A 547 -7.70 -5.90 24.05
CA MET A 547 -7.38 -7.02 23.15
C MET A 547 -6.09 -6.83 22.34
N GLN A 548 -5.39 -5.70 22.50
CA GLN A 548 -4.26 -5.34 21.64
C GLN A 548 -4.64 -5.30 20.15
N GLY A 549 -5.80 -4.69 19.90
CA GLY A 549 -6.44 -4.61 18.59
C GLY A 549 -7.41 -5.76 18.30
N VAL A 550 -8.36 -5.50 17.39
CA VAL A 550 -9.47 -6.42 17.07
C VAL A 550 -9.47 -6.71 15.57
N PHE A 551 -9.69 -7.97 15.19
CA PHE A 551 -9.80 -8.34 13.78
C PHE A 551 -11.23 -8.12 13.27
N TRP A 552 -11.37 -7.38 12.18
CA TRP A 552 -12.66 -7.28 11.50
C TRP A 552 -12.90 -8.52 10.60
N PRO A 553 -14.15 -8.94 10.37
CA PRO A 553 -15.39 -8.34 10.87
C PRO A 553 -15.60 -8.55 12.38
N CYS A 554 -16.21 -7.55 13.03
CA CYS A 554 -16.62 -7.60 14.43
C CYS A 554 -18.03 -6.97 14.56
N PRO A 555 -19.11 -7.75 14.40
CA PRO A 555 -20.48 -7.24 14.24
C PRO A 555 -21.19 -6.86 15.55
N SER A 556 -20.60 -7.17 16.71
CA SER A 556 -21.18 -6.81 18.02
C SER A 556 -20.12 -6.66 19.11
N GLU A 557 -20.46 -5.96 20.19
CA GLU A 557 -19.53 -5.75 21.31
C GLU A 557 -19.21 -7.04 22.07
N GLU A 558 -20.02 -8.09 21.92
CA GLU A 558 -19.76 -9.43 22.45
C GLU A 558 -18.82 -10.25 21.56
N SER A 559 -18.73 -9.93 20.27
CA SER A 559 -17.83 -10.61 19.33
C SER A 559 -16.36 -10.28 19.64
N GLU A 560 -15.50 -11.30 19.67
CA GLU A 560 -14.04 -11.11 19.77
C GLU A 560 -13.39 -10.64 18.44
N GLY A 561 -14.21 -10.47 17.40
CA GLY A 561 -13.75 -10.26 16.03
C GLY A 561 -13.46 -11.58 15.31
N THR A 562 -12.92 -11.48 14.10
CA THR A 562 -12.72 -12.64 13.20
C THR A 562 -11.24 -12.79 12.82
N PRO A 563 -10.38 -13.37 13.66
CA PRO A 563 -8.96 -13.50 13.36
C PRO A 563 -8.67 -14.24 12.04
N ARG A 564 -9.35 -15.37 11.80
CA ARG A 564 -9.25 -16.13 10.55
C ARG A 564 -10.56 -16.10 9.80
N LEU A 565 -10.50 -15.80 8.51
CA LEU A 565 -11.66 -15.89 7.63
C LEU A 565 -11.92 -17.34 7.23
N PHE A 566 -13.19 -17.63 6.95
CA PHE A 566 -13.65 -18.87 6.30
C PHE A 566 -13.41 -20.16 7.11
N GLU A 567 -13.33 -20.10 8.44
CA GLU A 567 -13.26 -21.33 9.25
C GLU A 567 -14.50 -22.22 9.10
N ASP A 568 -15.63 -21.64 8.69
CA ASP A 568 -16.88 -22.33 8.35
C ASP A 568 -16.97 -22.74 6.86
N LEU A 569 -15.93 -22.49 6.07
CA LEU A 569 -15.85 -22.71 4.63
C LEU A 569 -16.95 -22.01 3.82
N LYS A 570 -17.48 -20.88 4.33
CA LYS A 570 -18.44 -20.03 3.62
C LYS A 570 -17.80 -18.75 3.13
N PHE A 571 -17.79 -18.57 1.81
CA PHE A 571 -17.26 -17.39 1.15
C PHE A 571 -18.34 -16.31 0.98
N ASN A 572 -17.94 -15.06 0.76
CA ASN A 572 -18.86 -13.93 0.74
C ASN A 572 -19.56 -13.77 -0.63
N PHE A 573 -20.20 -14.84 -1.08
CA PHE A 573 -21.04 -14.94 -2.26
C PHE A 573 -22.41 -15.52 -1.90
N PRO A 574 -23.47 -15.27 -2.70
CA PRO A 574 -24.81 -15.77 -2.38
C PRO A 574 -24.94 -17.28 -2.16
N ASP A 575 -24.09 -18.09 -2.81
CA ASP A 575 -24.05 -19.55 -2.67
C ASP A 575 -23.02 -20.05 -1.65
N GLY A 576 -22.28 -19.15 -1.01
CA GLY A 576 -21.25 -19.47 -0.03
C GLY A 576 -19.98 -20.13 -0.59
N LYS A 577 -19.80 -20.24 -1.91
CA LYS A 577 -18.64 -20.94 -2.53
C LYS A 577 -17.56 -19.99 -3.03
N ALA A 578 -16.28 -20.38 -2.98
CA ALA A 578 -15.21 -19.61 -3.62
C ALA A 578 -15.31 -19.70 -5.16
N ARG A 579 -14.69 -18.74 -5.86
CA ARG A 579 -14.61 -18.75 -7.33
C ARG A 579 -13.19 -19.09 -7.76
N ILE A 580 -13.04 -20.25 -8.40
CA ILE A 580 -11.84 -20.57 -9.17
C ILE A 580 -12.01 -19.88 -10.53
N LEU A 581 -11.05 -19.03 -10.88
CA LEU A 581 -11.15 -18.16 -12.06
C LEU A 581 -10.05 -18.49 -13.07
N SER A 582 -10.40 -18.47 -14.35
CA SER A 582 -9.54 -18.91 -15.44
C SER A 582 -9.14 -17.72 -16.30
N PHE A 583 -7.83 -17.45 -16.41
CA PHE A 583 -7.30 -16.32 -17.18
C PHE A 583 -6.15 -16.76 -18.09
N GLU A 584 -6.28 -16.41 -19.38
CA GLU A 584 -5.19 -16.56 -20.34
C GLU A 584 -4.09 -15.52 -20.13
N TYR A 585 -2.85 -15.93 -20.38
CA TYR A 585 -1.71 -15.03 -20.40
C TYR A 585 -1.77 -14.07 -21.59
N LYS A 586 -1.82 -12.77 -21.32
CA LYS A 586 -1.87 -11.69 -22.33
C LYS A 586 -0.53 -10.94 -22.51
N GLY A 587 0.42 -11.16 -21.62
CA GLY A 587 1.68 -10.41 -21.57
C GLY A 587 1.56 -9.02 -20.97
N PRO A 588 2.71 -8.35 -20.75
CA PRO A 588 2.74 -6.96 -20.34
C PRO A 588 2.15 -6.07 -21.44
N ASN A 589 1.59 -4.94 -21.04
CA ASN A 589 1.07 -3.97 -21.99
C ASN A 589 2.20 -3.38 -22.87
N GLU A 590 3.33 -3.02 -22.25
CA GLU A 590 4.50 -2.53 -22.96
C GLU A 590 5.52 -3.65 -23.19
N LYS A 591 5.84 -3.91 -24.46
CA LYS A 591 6.83 -4.92 -24.87
C LYS A 591 8.15 -4.25 -25.26
N THR A 592 9.26 -4.95 -25.07
CA THR A 592 10.56 -4.50 -25.56
C THR A 592 10.58 -4.45 -27.09
N SER A 593 11.41 -3.56 -27.63
CA SER A 593 11.59 -3.37 -29.08
C SER A 593 13.08 -3.30 -29.43
N LYS A 594 13.41 -3.13 -30.71
CA LYS A 594 14.80 -2.88 -31.12
C LYS A 594 15.35 -1.57 -30.54
N GLU A 595 14.48 -0.56 -30.37
CA GLU A 595 14.84 0.75 -29.83
C GLU A 595 14.93 0.75 -28.30
N TYR A 596 14.02 0.03 -27.63
CA TYR A 596 13.96 -0.11 -26.18
C TYR A 596 14.06 -1.60 -25.79
N PRO A 597 15.25 -2.21 -25.84
CA PRO A 597 15.41 -3.65 -25.74
C PRO A 597 15.50 -4.19 -24.31
N VAL A 598 15.52 -3.34 -23.28
CA VAL A 598 15.72 -3.74 -21.88
C VAL A 598 14.43 -3.52 -21.08
N ILE A 599 14.10 -4.44 -20.18
CA ILE A 599 12.96 -4.28 -19.27
C ILE A 599 13.41 -3.44 -18.06
N LEU A 600 12.72 -2.35 -17.75
CA LEU A 600 12.80 -1.64 -16.48
C LEU A 600 11.72 -2.17 -15.54
N THR A 601 12.14 -2.49 -14.31
CA THR A 601 11.23 -2.63 -13.18
C THR A 601 11.60 -1.65 -12.08
N THR A 602 10.63 -1.27 -11.26
CA THR A 602 10.84 -0.37 -10.12
C THR A 602 10.50 -1.05 -8.80
N GLY A 603 11.14 -0.63 -7.71
CA GLY A 603 10.76 -1.12 -6.39
C GLY A 603 11.30 -0.28 -5.25
N ARG A 604 11.54 -0.94 -4.12
CA ARG A 604 11.82 -0.28 -2.85
C ARG A 604 13.12 -0.73 -2.25
N VAL A 605 13.68 0.11 -1.39
CA VAL A 605 14.78 -0.22 -0.48
C VAL A 605 14.30 -0.11 0.97
N VAL A 606 14.97 -0.83 1.87
CA VAL A 606 14.57 -0.86 3.30
C VAL A 606 14.61 0.50 4.00
N PHE A 607 15.47 1.43 3.59
CA PHE A 607 15.72 2.68 4.31
C PHE A 607 14.69 3.78 4.01
N HIS A 608 14.06 3.72 2.84
CA HIS A 608 13.13 4.76 2.40
C HIS A 608 11.69 4.29 2.33
N TYR A 609 10.77 5.21 2.59
CA TYR A 609 9.34 4.93 2.61
C TYR A 609 8.58 5.79 1.61
N LEU A 610 7.79 5.14 0.75
CA LEU A 610 6.99 5.76 -0.32
C LEU A 610 7.82 6.79 -1.13
N SER A 611 7.34 8.02 -1.26
CA SER A 611 8.03 9.10 -1.99
C SER A 611 9.31 9.59 -1.32
N GLY A 612 9.67 9.07 -0.15
CA GLY A 612 10.86 9.50 0.59
C GLY A 612 10.71 10.84 1.32
N ASN A 613 9.54 11.50 1.26
CA ASN A 613 9.31 12.80 1.90
C ASN A 613 9.64 12.79 3.40
N GLN A 614 9.36 11.68 4.09
CA GLN A 614 9.70 11.54 5.51
C GLN A 614 11.15 11.04 5.71
N THR A 615 11.51 9.92 5.07
CA THR A 615 12.72 9.17 5.41
C THR A 615 14.00 9.75 4.84
N ARG A 616 13.95 10.47 3.70
CA ARG A 616 15.16 11.11 3.13
C ARG A 616 15.65 12.28 3.98
N ARG A 617 14.80 12.81 4.87
CA ARG A 617 15.14 13.87 5.83
C ARG A 617 15.82 13.34 7.09
N ILE A 618 15.76 12.03 7.32
CA ILE A 618 16.37 11.41 8.49
C ILE A 618 17.78 10.96 8.12
N ASP A 619 18.79 11.70 8.56
CA ASP A 619 20.20 11.47 8.20
C ASP A 619 20.67 10.03 8.38
N SER A 620 20.27 9.40 9.50
CA SER A 620 20.64 8.00 9.78
C SER A 620 20.06 7.00 8.78
N LEU A 621 18.96 7.32 8.10
CA LEU A 621 18.41 6.51 7.01
C LEU A 621 18.99 6.93 5.66
N ARG A 622 19.10 8.24 5.41
CA ARG A 622 19.65 8.82 4.18
C ARG A 622 21.08 8.36 3.92
N ALA A 623 21.91 8.27 4.96
CA ALA A 623 23.31 7.84 4.83
C ALA A 623 23.47 6.44 4.21
N PHE A 624 22.51 5.53 4.40
CA PHE A 624 22.57 4.18 3.82
C PHE A 624 22.15 4.12 2.35
N CYS A 625 21.40 5.11 1.86
CA CYS A 625 20.95 5.16 0.48
C CYS A 625 20.66 6.62 0.10
N PRO A 626 21.68 7.46 -0.15
CA PRO A 626 21.48 8.88 -0.39
C PRO A 626 20.71 9.15 -1.69
N ASP A 627 21.09 8.45 -2.76
CA ASP A 627 20.61 8.63 -4.12
C ASP A 627 20.10 7.31 -4.73
N PRO A 628 19.24 7.36 -5.76
CA PRO A 628 18.85 6.17 -6.50
C PRO A 628 20.02 5.65 -7.33
N TYR A 629 19.91 4.38 -7.70
CA TYR A 629 20.87 3.68 -8.55
C TYR A 629 20.13 2.77 -9.52
N VAL A 630 20.80 2.35 -10.59
CA VAL A 630 20.29 1.35 -11.52
C VAL A 630 21.04 0.04 -11.34
N GLU A 631 20.34 -1.02 -10.93
CA GLU A 631 20.91 -2.37 -10.85
C GLU A 631 20.95 -3.00 -12.25
N ILE A 632 22.15 -3.40 -12.69
CA ILE A 632 22.39 -3.96 -14.03
C ILE A 632 23.13 -5.29 -13.89
N HIS A 633 22.65 -6.32 -14.60
CA HIS A 633 23.34 -7.61 -14.64
C HIS A 633 24.70 -7.51 -15.36
N PRO A 634 25.77 -8.20 -14.92
CA PRO A 634 27.10 -8.09 -15.54
C PRO A 634 27.14 -8.28 -17.06
N LYS A 635 26.42 -9.28 -17.59
CA LYS A 635 26.34 -9.50 -19.05
C LYS A 635 25.64 -8.36 -19.79
N LEU A 636 24.63 -7.76 -19.17
CA LEU A 636 23.95 -6.60 -19.74
C LEU A 636 24.86 -5.38 -19.69
N ALA A 637 25.59 -5.19 -18.60
CA ALA A 637 26.57 -4.12 -18.44
C ALA A 637 27.70 -4.21 -19.48
N GLU A 638 28.20 -5.42 -19.75
CA GLU A 638 29.20 -5.68 -20.80
C GLU A 638 28.67 -5.28 -22.19
N LYS A 639 27.43 -5.68 -22.53
CA LYS A 639 26.77 -5.29 -23.79
C LYS A 639 26.70 -3.77 -23.98
N TYR A 640 26.49 -3.02 -22.90
CA TYR A 640 26.41 -1.55 -22.92
C TYR A 640 27.71 -0.84 -22.54
N GLN A 641 28.81 -1.59 -22.31
CA GLN A 641 30.13 -1.09 -21.91
C GLN A 641 30.11 -0.21 -20.65
N VAL A 642 29.24 -0.55 -19.71
CA VAL A 642 29.05 0.15 -18.42
C VAL A 642 29.82 -0.56 -17.31
N SER A 643 30.59 0.20 -16.55
CA SER A 643 31.25 -0.26 -15.33
C SER A 643 30.49 0.16 -14.08
N ASN A 644 30.76 -0.52 -12.96
CA ASN A 644 30.16 -0.19 -11.67
C ASN A 644 30.57 1.22 -11.22
N GLY A 645 29.61 2.02 -10.76
CA GLY A 645 29.81 3.40 -10.34
C GLY A 645 29.76 4.44 -11.46
N GLU A 646 29.69 4.02 -12.74
CA GLU A 646 29.52 4.96 -13.86
C GLU A 646 28.08 5.46 -13.96
N THR A 647 27.91 6.68 -14.51
CA THR A 647 26.59 7.23 -14.80
C THR A 647 26.02 6.65 -16.08
N VAL A 648 24.80 6.15 -16.00
CA VAL A 648 24.03 5.58 -17.11
C VAL A 648 22.77 6.39 -17.30
N LYS A 649 22.50 6.76 -18.55
CA LYS A 649 21.23 7.34 -18.95
C LYS A 649 20.26 6.20 -19.29
N VAL A 650 19.16 6.14 -18.53
CA VAL A 650 18.04 5.22 -18.77
C VAL A 650 16.96 6.02 -19.49
N THR A 651 16.51 5.53 -20.65
CA THR A 651 15.51 6.25 -21.46
C THR A 651 14.35 5.34 -21.83
N SER A 652 13.13 5.84 -21.67
CA SER A 652 11.87 5.25 -22.15
C SER A 652 11.25 6.19 -23.22
N PRO A 653 10.15 5.80 -23.89
CA PRO A 653 9.40 6.73 -24.75
C PRO A 653 8.93 8.01 -24.05
N ARG A 654 8.82 7.99 -22.71
CA ARG A 654 8.28 9.10 -21.90
C ARG A 654 9.35 10.07 -21.40
N GLY A 655 10.62 9.72 -21.46
CA GLY A 655 11.71 10.56 -20.94
C GLY A 655 12.94 9.77 -20.53
N SER A 656 13.89 10.47 -19.92
CA SER A 656 15.18 9.90 -19.51
C SER A 656 15.61 10.36 -18.13
N ILE A 657 16.37 9.51 -17.45
CA ILE A 657 16.99 9.77 -16.15
C ILE A 657 18.44 9.30 -16.15
N GLU A 658 19.31 10.02 -15.45
CA GLU A 658 20.71 9.63 -15.26
C GLU A 658 20.90 9.05 -13.85
N LEU A 659 21.46 7.84 -13.78
CA LEU A 659 21.60 7.08 -12.55
C LEU A 659 22.99 6.44 -12.46
N VAL A 660 23.49 6.29 -11.24
CA VAL A 660 24.73 5.54 -11.01
C VAL A 660 24.46 4.05 -11.18
N ALA A 661 25.28 3.39 -12.00
CA ALA A 661 25.20 1.95 -12.23
C ALA A 661 25.71 1.16 -11.03
N LYS A 662 24.92 0.18 -10.61
CA LYS A 662 25.27 -0.83 -9.62
C LYS A 662 25.27 -2.20 -10.30
N ILE A 663 26.44 -2.71 -10.64
CA ILE A 663 26.56 -3.98 -11.36
C ILE A 663 26.38 -5.13 -10.37
N THR A 664 25.40 -6.01 -10.62
CA THR A 664 25.03 -7.08 -9.69
C THR A 664 24.36 -8.26 -10.39
N LYS A 665 24.58 -9.48 -9.89
CA LYS A 665 23.91 -10.70 -10.38
C LYS A 665 22.50 -10.90 -9.83
N ILE A 666 22.02 -9.95 -9.00
CA ILE A 666 20.68 -10.01 -8.39
C ILE A 666 19.58 -9.86 -9.46
N THR A 667 19.82 -9.09 -10.52
CA THR A 667 18.83 -8.86 -11.60
C THR A 667 19.02 -9.86 -12.75
N ARG A 668 17.95 -10.12 -13.53
CA ARG A 668 18.06 -10.94 -14.75
C ARG A 668 18.90 -10.24 -15.82
N GLU A 669 19.36 -11.03 -16.80
CA GLU A 669 20.20 -10.55 -17.91
C GLU A 669 19.46 -9.60 -18.88
N ASP A 670 18.12 -9.62 -18.88
CA ASP A 670 17.25 -8.88 -19.79
C ASP A 670 16.59 -7.65 -19.15
N MET A 671 16.97 -7.28 -17.92
CA MET A 671 16.31 -6.20 -17.18
C MET A 671 17.24 -5.34 -16.31
N VAL A 672 16.70 -4.19 -15.91
CA VAL A 672 17.27 -3.30 -14.88
C VAL A 672 16.25 -3.01 -13.78
N PHE A 673 16.75 -2.70 -12.57
CA PHE A 673 15.94 -2.30 -11.44
C PHE A 673 16.35 -0.93 -10.91
N VAL A 674 15.35 -0.09 -10.57
CA VAL A 674 15.58 1.22 -9.96
C VAL A 674 14.60 1.44 -8.78
N PRO A 675 15.08 1.86 -7.60
CA PRO A 675 14.20 2.22 -6.50
C PRO A 675 13.57 3.61 -6.69
N TYR A 676 12.29 3.79 -6.34
CA TYR A 676 11.51 4.98 -6.75
C TYR A 676 11.40 6.12 -5.72
N HIS A 677 12.14 6.07 -4.62
CA HIS A 677 11.93 6.96 -3.47
C HIS A 677 12.38 8.41 -3.66
N TRP A 678 12.79 8.84 -4.87
CA TRP A 678 13.36 10.15 -5.16
C TRP A 678 12.47 10.95 -6.09
N GLY A 679 12.41 12.27 -5.90
CA GLY A 679 11.60 13.19 -6.70
C GLY A 679 12.43 13.98 -7.72
N LYS A 680 11.81 15.00 -8.32
CA LYS A 680 12.45 15.92 -9.27
C LYS A 680 13.11 15.14 -10.43
N THR A 681 14.33 15.50 -10.80
CA THR A 681 15.08 14.82 -11.87
C THR A 681 15.43 13.35 -11.57
N LEU A 682 15.21 12.90 -10.33
CA LEU A 682 15.51 11.54 -9.87
C LEU A 682 14.26 10.64 -9.76
N ALA A 683 13.08 11.12 -10.19
CA ALA A 683 11.83 10.36 -10.15
C ALA A 683 11.74 9.35 -11.31
N ILE A 684 12.07 8.10 -11.03
CA ILE A 684 11.98 7.00 -12.01
C ILE A 684 10.58 6.77 -12.57
N ASN A 685 9.52 7.11 -11.82
CA ASN A 685 8.15 6.95 -12.28
C ASN A 685 7.79 7.87 -13.46
N HIS A 686 8.63 8.85 -13.79
CA HIS A 686 8.55 9.57 -15.07
C HIS A 686 8.78 8.68 -16.30
N LEU A 687 9.42 7.52 -16.11
CA LEU A 687 9.68 6.56 -17.17
C LEU A 687 8.68 5.39 -17.20
N THR A 688 7.86 5.17 -16.17
CA THR A 688 7.06 3.94 -16.06
C THR A 688 5.84 3.92 -16.98
N ASN A 689 5.37 2.72 -17.33
CA ASN A 689 4.20 2.54 -18.19
C ASN A 689 2.91 3.02 -17.49
N PRO A 690 2.14 3.96 -18.07
CA PRO A 690 0.90 4.44 -17.49
C PRO A 690 -0.32 3.56 -17.77
N ALA A 691 -0.15 2.42 -18.46
CA ALA A 691 -1.25 1.49 -18.73
C ALA A 691 -1.95 1.05 -17.44
N LEU A 692 -3.28 1.13 -17.44
CA LEU A 692 -4.12 0.76 -16.30
C LEU A 692 -4.66 -0.66 -16.47
N GLU A 693 -4.66 -1.44 -15.38
CA GLU A 693 -5.41 -2.69 -15.30
C GLU A 693 -6.91 -2.39 -15.45
N PRO A 694 -7.64 -3.08 -16.36
CA PRO A 694 -8.99 -2.69 -16.74
C PRO A 694 -10.01 -2.59 -15.60
N LYS A 695 -9.88 -3.39 -14.54
CA LYS A 695 -10.87 -3.51 -13.47
C LYS A 695 -10.49 -2.67 -12.24
N SER A 696 -9.24 -2.73 -11.81
CA SER A 696 -8.72 -2.09 -10.59
C SER A 696 -8.25 -0.66 -10.83
N LYS A 697 -7.92 -0.35 -12.09
CA LYS A 697 -7.29 0.91 -12.52
C LYS A 697 -5.93 1.15 -11.88
N ILE A 698 -5.21 0.08 -11.50
CA ILE A 698 -3.81 0.20 -11.08
C ILE A 698 -2.89 0.40 -12.29
N PRO A 699 -1.83 1.21 -12.19
CA PRO A 699 -0.83 1.32 -13.24
C PRO A 699 0.19 0.16 -13.31
N GLU A 700 0.71 -0.10 -14.51
CA GLU A 700 1.78 -1.06 -14.79
C GLU A 700 3.19 -0.50 -14.46
N PHE A 701 3.52 -0.40 -13.16
CA PHE A 701 4.84 0.08 -12.72
C PHE A 701 5.97 -0.93 -12.91
N LYS A 702 5.65 -2.22 -12.97
CA LYS A 702 6.65 -3.30 -12.85
C LYS A 702 7.23 -3.75 -14.18
N VAL A 703 6.72 -3.24 -15.30
CA VAL A 703 7.21 -3.52 -16.64
C VAL A 703 7.18 -2.24 -17.46
N CYS A 704 8.33 -1.92 -18.05
CA CYS A 704 8.54 -0.79 -18.94
C CYS A 704 9.68 -1.15 -19.89
N ALA A 705 9.62 -0.75 -21.14
CA ALA A 705 10.72 -0.90 -22.08
C ALA A 705 11.64 0.33 -22.01
N VAL A 706 12.95 0.10 -21.89
CA VAL A 706 13.97 1.15 -21.84
C VAL A 706 15.18 0.80 -22.70
N LYS A 707 15.99 1.83 -22.97
CA LYS A 707 17.37 1.70 -23.46
C LYS A 707 18.34 2.27 -22.45
N LEU A 708 19.57 1.77 -22.49
CA LEU A 708 20.68 2.20 -21.65
C LEU A 708 21.74 2.87 -22.54
N GLU A 709 22.25 3.99 -22.08
CA GLU A 709 23.34 4.72 -22.75
C GLU A 709 24.39 5.11 -21.70
N LYS A 710 25.66 4.81 -21.96
CA LYS A 710 26.76 5.27 -21.12
C LYS A 710 26.92 6.78 -21.30
N VAL A 711 26.88 7.53 -20.19
CA VAL A 711 27.17 8.96 -20.23
C VAL A 711 28.68 9.15 -20.24
N LYS A 712 29.20 9.82 -21.27
CA LYS A 712 30.61 10.22 -21.30
C LYS A 712 30.80 11.30 -20.24
N GLN A 713 31.60 11.03 -19.21
CA GLN A 713 32.03 12.10 -18.29
C GLN A 713 32.85 13.11 -19.10
N THR A 714 32.31 14.31 -19.32
CA THR A 714 33.13 15.47 -19.63
C THR A 714 33.98 15.74 -18.40
N VAL A 715 35.30 15.63 -18.54
CA VAL A 715 36.27 16.00 -17.49
C VAL A 715 36.14 17.52 -17.28
N GLY A 716 35.24 17.93 -16.40
CA GLY A 716 35.12 19.29 -15.88
C GLY A 716 35.88 19.37 -14.56
N GLU A 717 36.71 20.40 -14.43
CA GLU A 717 37.67 20.63 -13.36
C GLU A 717 37.08 20.40 -11.95
N LYS A 718 37.78 19.59 -11.16
CA LYS A 718 37.53 19.48 -9.72
C LYS A 718 37.82 20.85 -9.09
N HIS A 719 36.80 21.59 -8.68
CA HIS A 719 36.97 22.65 -7.69
C HIS A 719 37.16 21.96 -6.33
N GLY A 720 38.37 22.13 -5.79
CA GLY A 720 38.85 21.53 -4.54
C GLY A 720 38.35 22.23 -3.28
#